data_AF-A0A7V4MJ85-F1
#
_entry.id   AF-A0A7V4MJ85-F1
#
_cell.length_a   1.000
_cell.length_b   1.000
_cell.length_c   1.000
_cell.angle_alpha   90.00
_cell.angle_beta   90.00
_cell.angle_gamma   90.00
#
_symmetry.space_group_name_H-M   'P 1'
#
loop_
_entity.id
_entity.type
_entity.pdbx_description
1 polymer ?
#
loop_
_entity_poly.entity_id
_entity_poly.type
_entity_poly.pdbx_seq_one_letter_code
_entity_poly.pdbx_strand_id
1 'polypeptide(L)'
;VVHSENLLSGVRIDGISGFRATSTLPPGTAARISFSQDKASYYSASGTLAGWTSLADGGNYFDLSGLGWTDASFYYRVRLEAIIDPAVQPKLNEVQLVYAGEPAPDLPAGGYEWSGVLLSSDLLASSTEELSGFERFGWNISYLPYGTTIKAQFSTDGATWYSSGGVAWSWDDLSAGNNTFGPATLPLTFFRLRDAGAFYYKLKINQTLDSNSTPVLLEAGIVDAGNSFTGGAGAGNAARFGTSSPYCVPGSSDYCAAPVGEWKFDEKQGAVARDTSGNGNDGAITGASWDMGKFGTGIKIDARGENIEIADSPALSFGNGGTDSPFSLSFRVKKATEDVIILANKENEWHCQFGSNNEFSFGIFSNDYNGAKGLILSDLVSGSDGWFHLAITYDGSKSASGIKLYSNGIIGESGEDSYGSYTGMSNSNEPIIIGDQIGTQDFKAVIDDFKIYNYARTPAQIAWEYNGGKPIVHWRFDECQGSVIHDNSGNSLHGTLNLGASGVTSAGSCTSSSNSFWYNGRIGHRAGSGSFDGVDDYVNGGSDSIIDNLSAYTTCAWIKPGSKIGDIVTKTVDGSSGSWFLSFTQRSSQWVLASWRNTNSTMAEAISYLGAVQPGQWAHVCSSFDYSKNGYITLYINAEEPNYYSHIAASGTLVNESNYDLWIGSSLASDYFDGQIDEVKIFNYALTPEQVKTEYSGGAMRFK
;
A
#
# COMPACT_ATOMS: atom_id res chain seq x y z
N VAL A 1 -28.75 23.22 -19.79
CA VAL A 1 -28.95 21.82 -20.23
C VAL A 1 -27.66 21.09 -19.97
N VAL A 2 -27.72 19.96 -19.28
CA VAL A 2 -26.54 19.14 -18.92
C VAL A 2 -26.57 17.89 -19.80
N HIS A 3 -25.42 17.52 -20.36
CA HIS A 3 -25.27 16.34 -21.21
C HIS A 3 -24.52 15.25 -20.44
N SER A 4 -24.93 13.99 -20.63
CA SER A 4 -24.21 12.84 -20.10
C SER A 4 -22.99 12.50 -20.96
N GLU A 5 -22.11 11.69 -20.38
CA GLU A 5 -21.12 10.91 -21.11
C GLU A 5 -21.77 9.65 -21.70
N ASN A 6 -20.99 8.76 -22.34
CA ASN A 6 -21.52 7.53 -22.93
C ASN A 6 -21.77 6.49 -21.82
N LEU A 7 -23.03 6.10 -21.61
CA LEU A 7 -23.41 5.12 -20.59
C LEU A 7 -23.13 3.65 -21.01
N LEU A 8 -22.76 3.39 -22.27
CA LEU A 8 -22.50 2.05 -22.80
C LEU A 8 -21.04 1.85 -23.26
N SER A 9 -20.12 2.69 -22.80
CA SER A 9 -18.71 2.56 -23.16
C SER A 9 -18.16 1.19 -22.74
N GLY A 10 -17.67 0.40 -23.71
CA GLY A 10 -17.09 -0.93 -23.45
C GLY A 10 -18.08 -2.09 -23.34
N VAL A 11 -19.39 -1.86 -23.56
CA VAL A 11 -20.43 -2.88 -23.42
C VAL A 11 -20.93 -3.35 -24.79
N ARG A 12 -21.11 -4.66 -25.00
CA ARG A 12 -21.85 -5.19 -26.15
C ARG A 12 -23.32 -5.33 -25.78
N ILE A 13 -24.21 -4.76 -26.59
CA ILE A 13 -25.65 -4.82 -26.35
C ILE A 13 -26.39 -5.31 -27.59
N ASP A 14 -27.49 -6.01 -27.36
CA ASP A 14 -28.45 -6.48 -28.36
C ASP A 14 -29.66 -5.53 -28.49
N GLY A 15 -29.86 -4.64 -27.52
CA GLY A 15 -30.86 -3.57 -27.60
C GLY A 15 -31.09 -2.81 -26.30
N ILE A 16 -31.55 -1.57 -26.39
CA ILE A 16 -31.91 -0.72 -25.24
C ILE A 16 -33.42 -0.77 -25.03
N SER A 17 -33.86 -1.16 -23.83
CA SER A 17 -35.28 -1.35 -23.51
C SER A 17 -35.85 -0.27 -22.60
N GLY A 18 -35.04 0.45 -21.82
CA GLY A 18 -35.57 1.50 -20.98
C GLY A 18 -34.53 2.34 -20.24
N PHE A 19 -35.01 3.37 -19.56
CA PHE A 19 -34.19 4.28 -18.78
C PHE A 19 -34.90 4.64 -17.48
N ARG A 20 -34.18 4.52 -16.35
CA ARG A 20 -34.65 4.90 -15.02
C ARG A 20 -33.95 6.17 -14.56
N ALA A 21 -34.68 7.01 -13.86
CA ALA A 21 -34.12 8.20 -13.23
C ALA A 21 -34.83 8.53 -11.93
N THR A 22 -34.09 8.99 -10.93
CA THR A 22 -34.66 9.60 -9.72
C THR A 22 -34.40 11.10 -9.75
N SER A 23 -35.45 11.90 -9.63
CA SER A 23 -35.33 13.37 -9.56
C SER A 23 -35.91 13.94 -8.28
N THR A 24 -35.38 15.08 -7.84
CA THR A 24 -35.95 15.90 -6.78
C THR A 24 -36.41 17.21 -7.40
N LEU A 25 -37.72 17.45 -7.43
CA LEU A 25 -38.33 18.63 -8.03
C LEU A 25 -39.02 19.48 -6.97
N PRO A 26 -38.35 20.49 -6.41
CA PRO A 26 -39.00 21.44 -5.51
C PRO A 26 -40.22 22.13 -6.16
N PRO A 27 -41.20 22.60 -5.38
CA PRO A 27 -42.38 23.27 -5.91
C PRO A 27 -42.02 24.44 -6.85
N GLY A 28 -42.65 24.49 -8.03
CA GLY A 28 -42.37 25.52 -9.03
C GLY A 28 -41.09 25.29 -9.84
N THR A 29 -40.55 24.07 -9.86
CA THR A 29 -39.45 23.66 -10.74
C THR A 29 -39.89 22.59 -11.72
N ALA A 30 -39.13 22.40 -12.79
CA ALA A 30 -39.37 21.32 -13.75
C ALA A 30 -38.05 20.72 -14.24
N ALA A 31 -38.08 19.42 -14.58
CA ALA A 31 -36.98 18.76 -15.25
C ALA A 31 -37.49 17.98 -16.47
N ARG A 32 -36.70 17.99 -17.55
CA ARG A 32 -36.99 17.22 -18.77
C ARG A 32 -35.75 16.53 -19.28
N ILE A 33 -35.92 15.36 -19.89
CA ILE A 33 -34.83 14.52 -20.40
C ILE A 33 -35.04 14.16 -21.88
N SER A 34 -33.94 13.95 -22.60
CA SER A 34 -33.92 13.42 -23.97
C SER A 34 -32.68 12.54 -24.18
N PHE A 35 -32.73 11.62 -25.13
CA PHE A 35 -31.77 10.52 -25.28
C PHE A 35 -31.14 10.51 -26.69
N SER A 36 -29.97 9.91 -26.85
CA SER A 36 -29.21 9.90 -28.12
C SER A 36 -28.22 8.73 -28.16
N GLN A 37 -27.83 8.24 -29.35
CA GLN A 37 -26.70 7.31 -29.54
C GLN A 37 -25.47 7.96 -30.19
N ASP A 38 -25.62 9.15 -30.79
CA ASP A 38 -24.58 9.84 -31.57
C ASP A 38 -24.11 11.16 -30.93
N LYS A 39 -24.72 11.55 -29.80
CA LYS A 39 -24.51 12.83 -29.09
C LYS A 39 -24.88 14.07 -29.91
N ALA A 40 -25.50 13.90 -31.09
CA ALA A 40 -25.91 14.98 -31.99
C ALA A 40 -27.44 15.04 -32.12
N SER A 41 -28.09 13.90 -32.31
CA SER A 41 -29.53 13.74 -32.52
C SER A 41 -30.18 13.25 -31.23
N TYR A 42 -31.00 14.08 -30.59
CA TYR A 42 -31.68 13.76 -29.33
C TYR A 42 -33.18 13.55 -29.52
N TYR A 43 -33.74 12.52 -28.88
CA TYR A 43 -35.14 12.10 -28.98
C TYR A 43 -35.82 12.12 -27.61
N SER A 44 -37.13 12.39 -27.57
CA SER A 44 -37.94 12.05 -26.40
C SER A 44 -38.04 10.53 -26.22
N ALA A 45 -38.48 10.06 -25.04
CA ALA A 45 -38.79 8.65 -24.81
C ALA A 45 -39.80 8.08 -25.83
N SER A 46 -40.70 8.92 -26.35
CA SER A 46 -41.68 8.57 -27.39
C SER A 46 -41.12 8.62 -28.83
N GLY A 47 -39.82 8.87 -29.02
CA GLY A 47 -39.18 8.88 -30.34
C GLY A 47 -39.33 10.17 -31.15
N THR A 48 -39.72 11.28 -30.53
CA THR A 48 -39.79 12.57 -31.25
C THR A 48 -38.41 13.22 -31.30
N LEU A 49 -37.87 13.45 -32.51
CA LEU A 49 -36.59 14.15 -32.71
C LEU A 49 -36.64 15.58 -32.15
N ALA A 50 -35.57 15.99 -31.46
CA ALA A 50 -35.46 17.19 -30.64
C ALA A 50 -36.51 17.32 -29.52
N GLY A 51 -37.29 16.26 -29.27
CA GLY A 51 -38.31 16.19 -28.23
C GLY A 51 -37.72 16.04 -26.83
N TRP A 52 -38.52 16.38 -25.83
CA TRP A 52 -38.19 16.28 -24.41
C TRP A 52 -39.28 15.49 -23.69
N THR A 53 -38.89 14.64 -22.74
CA THR A 53 -39.78 13.92 -21.84
C THR A 53 -39.73 14.53 -20.45
N SER A 54 -40.88 14.85 -19.86
CA SER A 54 -40.95 15.43 -18.51
C SER A 54 -40.60 14.39 -17.44
N LEU A 55 -39.86 14.83 -16.41
CA LEU A 55 -39.59 14.06 -15.19
C LEU A 55 -40.61 14.44 -14.11
N ALA A 56 -41.02 13.47 -13.31
CA ALA A 56 -41.79 13.65 -12.08
C ALA A 56 -40.85 13.67 -10.86
N ASP A 57 -41.31 14.22 -9.73
CA ASP A 57 -40.59 14.11 -8.46
C ASP A 57 -40.53 12.64 -8.02
N GLY A 58 -39.36 12.18 -7.56
CA GLY A 58 -39.12 10.77 -7.23
C GLY A 58 -38.67 9.92 -8.42
N GLY A 59 -39.03 8.64 -8.40
CA GLY A 59 -38.59 7.64 -9.38
C GLY A 59 -39.37 7.70 -10.70
N ASN A 60 -38.64 7.65 -11.82
CA ASN A 60 -39.15 7.70 -13.18
C ASN A 60 -38.64 6.49 -13.96
N TYR A 61 -39.51 5.91 -14.80
CA TYR A 61 -39.14 4.89 -15.78
C TYR A 61 -39.68 5.26 -17.15
N PHE A 62 -38.82 5.20 -18.16
CA PHE A 62 -39.16 5.44 -19.56
C PHE A 62 -38.86 4.19 -20.37
N ASP A 63 -39.87 3.67 -21.04
CA ASP A 63 -39.70 2.62 -22.04
C ASP A 63 -39.05 3.23 -23.30
N LEU A 64 -37.90 2.69 -23.69
CA LEU A 64 -37.14 3.14 -24.85
C LEU A 64 -37.09 2.09 -25.97
N SER A 65 -37.73 0.93 -25.77
CA SER A 65 -37.72 -0.18 -26.73
C SER A 65 -38.21 0.22 -28.11
N GLY A 66 -39.15 1.16 -28.20
CA GLY A 66 -39.67 1.72 -29.45
C GLY A 66 -38.68 2.53 -30.29
N LEU A 67 -37.50 2.86 -29.74
CA LEU A 67 -36.43 3.55 -30.47
C LEU A 67 -35.55 2.61 -31.29
N GLY A 68 -35.60 1.30 -31.01
CA GLY A 68 -34.85 0.29 -31.77
C GLY A 68 -33.33 0.43 -31.69
N TRP A 69 -32.82 0.98 -30.59
CA TRP A 69 -31.41 1.31 -30.42
C TRP A 69 -30.59 0.10 -30.00
N THR A 70 -29.54 -0.19 -30.77
CA THR A 70 -28.66 -1.36 -30.60
C THR A 70 -27.18 -1.01 -30.55
N ASP A 71 -26.80 0.24 -30.84
CA ASP A 71 -25.40 0.65 -30.80
C ASP A 71 -24.88 0.72 -29.35
N ALA A 72 -23.61 0.35 -29.14
CA ALA A 72 -22.89 0.44 -27.87
C ALA A 72 -22.56 1.89 -27.45
N SER A 73 -23.48 2.81 -27.71
CA SER A 73 -23.39 4.22 -27.35
C SER A 73 -24.75 4.73 -26.93
N PHE A 74 -24.82 5.31 -25.74
CA PHE A 74 -26.04 5.91 -25.20
C PHE A 74 -25.71 7.17 -24.39
N TYR A 75 -26.41 8.25 -24.71
CA TYR A 75 -26.31 9.53 -24.06
C TYR A 75 -27.70 10.01 -23.67
N TYR A 76 -27.79 10.79 -22.60
CA TYR A 76 -28.96 11.60 -22.29
C TYR A 76 -28.54 13.05 -22.07
N ARG A 77 -29.51 13.95 -22.13
CA ARG A 77 -29.35 15.32 -21.66
C ARG A 77 -30.56 15.73 -20.86
N VAL A 78 -30.33 16.49 -19.80
CA VAL A 78 -31.36 16.98 -18.90
C VAL A 78 -31.44 18.51 -18.95
N ARG A 79 -32.67 19.03 -18.99
CA ARG A 79 -32.99 20.43 -18.81
C ARG A 79 -33.64 20.59 -17.44
N LEU A 80 -33.06 21.47 -16.63
CA LEU A 80 -33.51 21.80 -15.28
C LEU A 80 -34.00 23.26 -15.32
N GLU A 81 -35.23 23.49 -14.89
CA GLU A 81 -35.93 24.79 -14.95
C GLU A 81 -36.40 25.17 -13.53
N ALA A 82 -35.98 26.35 -13.05
CA ALA A 82 -36.43 26.94 -11.78
C ALA A 82 -37.12 28.27 -12.06
N ILE A 83 -38.26 28.56 -11.41
CA ILE A 83 -39.13 29.68 -11.79
C ILE A 83 -38.85 30.97 -10.99
N ILE A 84 -38.34 30.91 -9.75
CA ILE A 84 -38.37 32.10 -8.86
C ILE A 84 -37.08 32.31 -8.04
N ASP A 85 -36.31 31.27 -7.71
CA ASP A 85 -35.11 31.39 -6.85
C ASP A 85 -33.98 30.43 -7.29
N PRO A 86 -32.74 30.90 -7.57
CA PRO A 86 -31.59 30.05 -7.86
C PRO A 86 -31.17 29.13 -6.70
N ALA A 87 -31.66 29.33 -5.48
CA ALA A 87 -31.47 28.41 -4.35
C ALA A 87 -32.41 27.19 -4.39
N VAL A 88 -33.47 27.23 -5.20
CA VAL A 88 -34.47 26.16 -5.34
C VAL A 88 -34.28 25.49 -6.70
N GLN A 89 -33.31 24.58 -6.80
CA GLN A 89 -32.97 23.91 -8.05
C GLN A 89 -33.49 22.47 -8.10
N PRO A 90 -34.13 22.05 -9.21
CA PRO A 90 -34.43 20.64 -9.43
C PRO A 90 -33.13 19.87 -9.63
N LYS A 91 -33.08 18.61 -9.17
CA LYS A 91 -31.91 17.74 -9.28
C LYS A 91 -32.28 16.42 -9.93
N LEU A 92 -31.32 15.87 -10.68
CA LEU A 92 -31.32 14.49 -11.16
C LEU A 92 -30.31 13.73 -10.30
N ASN A 93 -30.79 12.77 -9.51
CA ASN A 93 -30.00 12.14 -8.45
C ASN A 93 -29.34 10.84 -8.93
N GLU A 94 -30.11 9.99 -9.62
CA GLU A 94 -29.65 8.69 -10.09
C GLU A 94 -30.21 8.44 -11.49
N VAL A 95 -29.42 7.78 -12.33
CA VAL A 95 -29.81 7.33 -13.67
C VAL A 95 -29.36 5.90 -13.89
N GLN A 96 -30.18 5.09 -14.54
CA GLN A 96 -29.84 3.72 -14.93
C GLN A 96 -30.37 3.43 -16.33
N LEU A 97 -29.58 2.75 -17.15
CA LEU A 97 -29.97 2.29 -18.48
C LEU A 97 -30.35 0.81 -18.41
N VAL A 98 -31.46 0.44 -19.04
CA VAL A 98 -31.93 -0.94 -19.16
C VAL A 98 -31.70 -1.37 -20.60
N TYR A 99 -30.89 -2.41 -20.79
CA TYR A 99 -30.53 -2.97 -22.10
C TYR A 99 -30.46 -4.50 -22.01
N ALA A 100 -30.53 -5.19 -23.15
CA ALA A 100 -30.27 -6.61 -23.31
C ALA A 100 -28.90 -6.80 -23.97
N GLY A 101 -28.14 -7.80 -23.55
CA GLY A 101 -26.81 -8.15 -24.07
C GLY A 101 -26.18 -9.26 -23.25
N GLU A 102 -25.33 -10.08 -23.87
CA GLU A 102 -24.55 -11.13 -23.17
C GLU A 102 -23.53 -10.49 -22.21
N PRO A 103 -23.41 -10.97 -20.95
CA PRO A 103 -22.28 -10.60 -20.12
C PRO A 103 -20.98 -11.10 -20.76
N ALA A 104 -19.92 -10.29 -20.67
CA ALA A 104 -18.57 -10.79 -20.95
C ALA A 104 -18.30 -12.05 -20.09
N PRO A 105 -17.57 -13.04 -20.61
CA PRO A 105 -17.27 -14.27 -19.86
C PRO A 105 -16.57 -13.92 -18.54
N ASP A 106 -16.89 -14.72 -17.51
CA ASP A 106 -16.46 -14.60 -16.12
C ASP A 106 -15.06 -13.99 -15.94
N LEU A 107 -15.00 -12.90 -15.17
CA LEU A 107 -13.76 -12.23 -14.77
C LEU A 107 -13.25 -12.82 -13.45
N PRO A 108 -11.95 -13.15 -13.34
CA PRO A 108 -11.28 -13.29 -12.05
C PRO A 108 -11.26 -11.92 -11.34
N ALA A 109 -11.35 -11.96 -10.01
CA ALA A 109 -11.40 -10.80 -9.13
C ALA A 109 -10.27 -9.78 -9.41
N GLY A 110 -10.65 -8.52 -9.64
CA GLY A 110 -9.74 -7.39 -9.69
C GLY A 110 -9.97 -6.48 -10.90
N GLY A 111 -10.92 -5.55 -10.79
CA GLY A 111 -11.05 -4.43 -11.72
C GLY A 111 -10.90 -3.12 -10.97
N TYR A 112 -9.72 -2.49 -11.06
CA TYR A 112 -9.49 -1.12 -10.61
C TYR A 112 -9.52 -0.19 -11.82
N GLU A 113 -10.56 0.63 -11.96
CA GLU A 113 -10.56 1.74 -12.92
C GLU A 113 -10.08 3.01 -12.20
N TRP A 114 -8.92 3.57 -12.57
CA TRP A 114 -8.44 4.83 -11.98
C TRP A 114 -8.35 5.94 -13.04
N SER A 115 -9.34 6.82 -13.03
CA SER A 115 -9.30 8.16 -13.64
C SER A 115 -9.50 9.17 -12.52
N GLY A 116 -8.55 10.10 -12.34
CA GLY A 116 -8.53 10.98 -11.17
C GLY A 116 -7.63 12.20 -11.30
N VAL A 117 -7.83 13.15 -10.38
CA VAL A 117 -6.99 14.36 -10.22
C VAL A 117 -6.31 14.31 -8.85
N LEU A 118 -4.99 14.30 -8.83
CA LEU A 118 -4.14 14.45 -7.64
C LEU A 118 -3.82 15.93 -7.43
N LEU A 119 -3.94 16.45 -6.21
CA LEU A 119 -3.61 17.83 -5.86
C LEU A 119 -2.47 17.82 -4.83
N SER A 120 -1.44 18.65 -5.03
CA SER A 120 -0.35 18.83 -4.06
C SER A 120 -0.78 19.67 -2.87
N SER A 121 -0.05 19.56 -1.76
CA SER A 121 -0.03 20.57 -0.72
C SER A 121 0.63 21.87 -1.22
N ASP A 122 0.67 22.90 -0.37
CA ASP A 122 1.46 24.11 -0.65
C ASP A 122 2.95 23.80 -0.54
N LEU A 123 3.67 23.92 -1.65
CA LEU A 123 5.10 23.65 -1.74
C LEU A 123 5.96 24.77 -1.14
N LEU A 124 5.41 25.96 -0.86
CA LEU A 124 6.16 27.10 -0.31
C LEU A 124 5.88 27.36 1.19
N ALA A 125 4.92 26.67 1.80
CA ALA A 125 4.46 26.93 3.17
C ALA A 125 5.56 26.81 4.26
N SER A 126 6.69 26.17 3.97
CA SER A 126 7.80 25.94 4.91
C SER A 126 9.19 26.16 4.32
N SER A 127 9.32 26.87 3.19
CA SER A 127 10.62 27.05 2.53
C SER A 127 11.45 28.15 3.19
N THR A 128 12.70 27.85 3.55
CA THR A 128 13.70 28.84 4.02
C THR A 128 14.78 29.18 2.98
N GLU A 129 14.70 28.57 1.80
CA GLU A 129 15.67 28.69 0.70
C GLU A 129 15.30 29.84 -0.26
N GLU A 130 16.32 30.51 -0.83
CA GLU A 130 16.12 31.56 -1.82
C GLU A 130 15.79 30.97 -3.20
N LEU A 131 14.61 31.30 -3.73
CA LEU A 131 14.19 30.93 -5.08
C LEU A 131 14.96 31.77 -6.13
N SER A 132 15.52 31.08 -7.13
CA SER A 132 16.32 31.66 -8.22
C SER A 132 15.50 32.46 -9.22
N GLY A 133 14.17 32.26 -9.24
CA GLY A 133 13.24 32.87 -10.19
C GLY A 133 13.21 32.18 -11.56
N PHE A 134 13.99 31.10 -11.72
CA PHE A 134 14.04 30.26 -12.92
C PHE A 134 13.60 28.82 -12.64
N GLU A 135 12.82 28.62 -11.58
CA GLU A 135 12.35 27.30 -11.18
C GLU A 135 11.64 26.58 -12.32
N ARG A 136 11.72 25.25 -12.27
CA ARG A 136 11.05 24.34 -13.19
C ARG A 136 10.29 23.29 -12.41
N PHE A 137 9.38 22.60 -13.07
CA PHE A 137 8.65 21.46 -12.55
C PHE A 137 9.24 20.19 -13.14
N GLY A 138 9.78 19.34 -12.28
CA GLY A 138 10.33 18.04 -12.64
C GLY A 138 9.42 16.90 -12.20
N TRP A 139 9.51 15.76 -12.87
CA TRP A 139 8.76 14.55 -12.53
C TRP A 139 9.52 13.29 -12.96
N ASN A 140 9.17 12.16 -12.37
CA ASN A 140 9.71 10.85 -12.77
C ASN A 140 8.58 9.83 -12.86
N ILE A 141 8.28 9.39 -14.08
CA ILE A 141 7.26 8.38 -14.34
C ILE A 141 7.99 7.11 -14.78
N SER A 142 8.14 6.15 -13.87
CA SER A 142 8.88 4.91 -14.14
C SER A 142 8.10 3.93 -15.00
N TYR A 143 6.77 4.02 -14.98
CA TYR A 143 5.91 3.19 -15.82
C TYR A 143 4.66 3.96 -16.24
N LEU A 144 4.42 4.03 -17.55
CA LEU A 144 3.23 4.64 -18.14
C LEU A 144 2.60 3.64 -19.11
N PRO A 145 1.48 2.98 -18.74
CA PRO A 145 0.83 1.99 -19.59
C PRO A 145 0.39 2.59 -20.93
N TYR A 146 0.33 1.75 -21.97
CA TYR A 146 -0.11 2.17 -23.29
C TYR A 146 -1.52 2.79 -23.23
N GLY A 147 -1.68 3.99 -23.79
CA GLY A 147 -2.93 4.75 -23.74
C GLY A 147 -3.16 5.55 -22.44
N THR A 148 -2.29 5.44 -21.44
CA THR A 148 -2.40 6.28 -20.23
C THR A 148 -1.73 7.64 -20.45
N THR A 149 -2.38 8.72 -20.01
CA THR A 149 -1.81 10.07 -20.01
C THR A 149 -1.75 10.61 -18.59
N ILE A 150 -0.64 11.26 -18.23
CA ILE A 150 -0.53 12.08 -17.03
C ILE A 150 -0.35 13.53 -17.49
N LYS A 151 -1.13 14.45 -16.93
CA LYS A 151 -1.04 15.87 -17.23
C LYS A 151 -0.88 16.71 -15.97
N ALA A 152 -0.21 17.85 -16.04
CA ALA A 152 -0.01 18.77 -14.91
C ALA A 152 -0.71 20.13 -15.08
N GLN A 153 -1.08 20.74 -13.96
CA GLN A 153 -1.54 22.12 -13.81
C GLN A 153 -0.95 22.73 -12.54
N PHE A 154 -0.82 24.04 -12.50
CA PHE A 154 -0.14 24.76 -11.42
C PHE A 154 -0.94 25.97 -10.94
N SER A 155 -0.73 26.37 -9.69
CA SER A 155 -1.43 27.49 -9.06
C SER A 155 -0.57 28.12 -7.96
N THR A 156 -0.73 29.42 -7.71
CA THR A 156 -0.11 30.12 -6.57
C THR A 156 -1.14 30.57 -5.51
N ASP A 157 -2.42 30.28 -5.74
CA ASP A 157 -3.54 30.70 -4.87
C ASP A 157 -4.46 29.53 -4.47
N GLY A 158 -4.23 28.34 -5.04
CA GLY A 158 -5.06 27.15 -4.84
C GLY A 158 -6.43 27.20 -5.54
N ALA A 159 -6.77 28.31 -6.19
CA ALA A 159 -8.10 28.57 -6.77
C ALA A 159 -8.06 28.64 -8.30
N THR A 160 -7.05 29.29 -8.87
CA THR A 160 -6.87 29.49 -10.30
C THR A 160 -5.72 28.65 -10.82
N TRP A 161 -5.98 27.84 -11.84
CA TRP A 161 -5.04 26.85 -12.35
C TRP A 161 -4.56 27.20 -13.76
N TYR A 162 -3.28 27.00 -14.03
CA TYR A 162 -2.63 27.33 -15.29
C TYR A 162 -1.74 26.18 -15.77
N SER A 163 -1.45 26.13 -17.06
CA SER A 163 -0.30 25.37 -17.57
C SER A 163 1.02 26.07 -17.21
N SER A 164 2.14 25.39 -17.38
CA SER A 164 3.50 25.90 -17.21
C SER A 164 3.76 27.18 -18.04
N GLY A 165 3.15 27.26 -19.23
CA GLY A 165 3.16 28.44 -20.10
C GLY A 165 2.22 29.57 -19.70
N GLY A 166 1.48 29.46 -18.60
CA GLY A 166 0.60 30.52 -18.08
C GLY A 166 -0.79 30.58 -18.69
N VAL A 167 -1.28 29.50 -19.32
CA VAL A 167 -2.63 29.46 -19.89
C VAL A 167 -3.63 28.92 -18.87
N ALA A 168 -4.63 29.73 -18.52
CA ALA A 168 -5.65 29.37 -17.53
C ALA A 168 -6.45 28.13 -17.94
N TRP A 169 -6.65 27.21 -16.99
CA TRP A 169 -7.36 25.94 -17.10
C TRP A 169 -6.83 24.98 -18.18
N SER A 170 -5.63 25.23 -18.72
CA SER A 170 -4.92 24.35 -19.64
C SER A 170 -3.96 23.42 -18.92
N TRP A 171 -3.74 22.22 -19.45
CA TRP A 171 -2.85 21.21 -18.85
C TRP A 171 -1.59 21.02 -19.69
N ASP A 172 -0.47 20.68 -19.05
CA ASP A 172 0.76 20.22 -19.71
C ASP A 172 0.82 18.68 -19.73
N ASP A 173 1.23 18.07 -20.84
CA ASP A 173 1.43 16.63 -20.92
C ASP A 173 2.77 16.22 -20.29
N LEU A 174 2.76 15.18 -19.46
CA LEU A 174 3.96 14.63 -18.83
C LEU A 174 4.38 13.34 -19.53
N SER A 175 5.64 13.28 -19.98
CA SER A 175 6.22 12.10 -20.61
C SER A 175 6.73 11.09 -19.59
N ALA A 176 6.73 9.80 -19.96
CA ALA A 176 7.41 8.76 -19.19
C ALA A 176 8.92 9.03 -19.07
N GLY A 177 9.57 8.45 -18.06
CA GLY A 177 11.00 8.58 -17.76
C GLY A 177 11.33 9.58 -16.65
N ASN A 178 12.61 9.68 -16.33
CA ASN A 178 13.14 10.61 -15.35
C ASN A 178 13.33 12.00 -15.96
N ASN A 179 12.42 12.92 -15.64
CA ASN A 179 12.38 14.30 -16.10
C ASN A 179 12.55 15.26 -14.90
N THR A 180 13.46 14.93 -13.97
CA THR A 180 13.76 15.78 -12.80
C THR A 180 14.87 16.79 -13.04
N PHE A 181 15.51 16.75 -14.22
CA PHE A 181 16.56 17.68 -14.62
C PHE A 181 16.55 17.91 -16.14
N GLY A 182 17.17 19.00 -16.58
CA GLY A 182 17.35 19.30 -18.01
C GLY A 182 16.10 19.79 -18.75
N PRO A 183 16.12 19.82 -20.10
CA PRO A 183 15.12 20.52 -20.92
C PRO A 183 13.74 19.87 -20.93
N ALA A 184 13.62 18.62 -20.44
CA ALA A 184 12.35 17.91 -20.37
C ALA A 184 11.46 18.36 -19.20
N THR A 185 12.01 19.08 -18.22
CA THR A 185 11.23 19.72 -17.13
C THR A 185 10.40 20.90 -17.66
N LEU A 186 9.28 21.22 -17.00
CA LEU A 186 8.40 22.33 -17.40
C LEU A 186 8.84 23.66 -16.75
N PRO A 187 8.94 24.78 -17.47
CA PRO A 187 9.34 26.05 -16.86
C PRO A 187 8.25 26.60 -15.93
N LEU A 188 8.62 27.09 -14.74
CA LEU A 188 7.68 27.73 -13.79
C LEU A 188 7.86 29.25 -13.70
N THR A 189 8.68 29.84 -14.59
CA THR A 189 8.96 31.29 -14.63
C THR A 189 7.72 32.20 -14.66
N PHE A 190 6.60 31.73 -15.24
CA PHE A 190 5.33 32.45 -15.25
C PHE A 190 4.81 32.76 -13.85
N PHE A 191 4.97 31.82 -12.92
CA PHE A 191 4.41 31.89 -11.57
C PHE A 191 5.22 32.78 -10.62
N ARG A 192 6.43 33.21 -11.04
CA ARG A 192 7.32 34.08 -10.26
C ARG A 192 7.42 33.63 -8.80
N LEU A 193 7.84 32.38 -8.60
CA LEU A 193 7.74 31.72 -7.29
C LEU A 193 8.47 32.47 -6.18
N ARG A 194 9.54 33.20 -6.50
CA ARG A 194 10.24 34.11 -5.58
C ARG A 194 9.32 35.13 -4.89
N ASP A 195 8.28 35.59 -5.58
CA ASP A 195 7.32 36.58 -5.09
C ASP A 195 5.99 35.94 -4.65
N ALA A 196 5.86 34.62 -4.79
CA ALA A 196 4.63 33.89 -4.47
C ALA A 196 4.62 33.47 -3.00
N GLY A 197 3.46 33.61 -2.34
CA GLY A 197 3.27 33.15 -0.96
C GLY A 197 2.91 31.67 -0.82
N ALA A 198 2.56 31.02 -1.94
CA ALA A 198 2.16 29.62 -2.02
C ALA A 198 2.39 29.09 -3.45
N PHE A 199 2.60 27.78 -3.59
CA PHE A 199 2.62 27.11 -4.89
C PHE A 199 2.04 25.70 -4.80
N TYR A 200 1.18 25.36 -5.75
CA TYR A 200 0.50 24.08 -5.84
C TYR A 200 0.62 23.54 -7.27
N TYR A 201 0.61 22.22 -7.39
CA TYR A 201 0.38 21.53 -8.65
C TYR A 201 -0.74 20.52 -8.50
N LYS A 202 -1.36 20.15 -9.63
CA LYS A 202 -2.26 19.00 -9.68
C LYS A 202 -1.97 18.16 -10.92
N LEU A 203 -2.13 16.86 -10.78
CA LEU A 203 -1.90 15.89 -11.84
C LEU A 203 -3.21 15.21 -12.22
N LYS A 204 -3.53 15.16 -13.51
CA LYS A 204 -4.67 14.41 -14.03
C LYS A 204 -4.18 13.15 -14.71
N ILE A 205 -4.70 12.01 -14.28
CA ILE A 205 -4.41 10.70 -14.86
C ILE A 205 -5.64 10.27 -15.66
N ASN A 206 -5.46 10.01 -16.96
CA ASN A 206 -6.48 9.37 -17.80
C ASN A 206 -5.93 8.04 -18.30
N GLN A 207 -6.40 6.92 -17.76
CA GLN A 207 -6.16 5.57 -18.29
C GLN A 207 -7.14 5.30 -19.45
N THR A 208 -6.70 4.65 -20.53
CA THR A 208 -7.60 4.45 -21.69
C THR A 208 -7.73 3.03 -22.25
N LEU A 209 -6.94 2.01 -21.88
CA LEU A 209 -7.06 0.69 -22.55
C LEU A 209 -6.64 -0.57 -21.76
N ASP A 210 -5.91 -0.47 -20.64
CA ASP A 210 -5.44 -1.64 -19.88
C ASP A 210 -5.78 -1.48 -18.39
N SER A 211 -6.73 -2.28 -17.89
CA SER A 211 -7.21 -2.26 -16.52
C SER A 211 -6.31 -3.00 -15.53
N ASN A 212 -5.22 -3.62 -16.00
CA ASN A 212 -4.32 -4.42 -15.18
C ASN A 212 -2.99 -3.70 -14.84
N SER A 213 -2.82 -2.48 -15.34
CA SER A 213 -1.56 -1.73 -15.29
C SER A 213 -1.77 -0.31 -14.76
N THR A 214 -1.20 0.03 -13.61
CA THR A 214 -1.29 1.37 -13.00
C THR A 214 -0.06 2.20 -13.36
N PRO A 215 -0.20 3.47 -13.80
CA PRO A 215 0.97 4.32 -13.98
C PRO A 215 1.69 4.52 -12.65
N VAL A 216 3.03 4.48 -12.69
CA VAL A 216 3.88 4.69 -11.52
C VAL A 216 4.58 6.03 -11.66
N LEU A 217 4.11 7.01 -10.88
CA LEU A 217 4.75 8.30 -10.69
C LEU A 217 5.58 8.22 -9.39
N LEU A 218 6.90 8.31 -9.52
CA LEU A 218 7.83 8.21 -8.39
C LEU A 218 7.97 9.55 -7.65
N GLU A 219 7.96 10.65 -8.39
CA GLU A 219 8.15 12.01 -7.84
C GLU A 219 7.63 13.07 -8.82
N ALA A 220 7.21 14.21 -8.28
CA ALA A 220 6.93 15.43 -9.02
C ALA A 220 7.04 16.67 -8.10
N GLY A 221 7.70 17.73 -8.55
CA GLY A 221 7.96 18.90 -7.71
C GLY A 221 8.76 20.02 -8.37
N ILE A 222 9.10 21.04 -7.59
CA ILE A 222 9.93 22.17 -8.04
C ILE A 222 11.40 21.72 -8.11
N VAL A 223 12.09 22.10 -9.19
CA VAL A 223 13.53 21.90 -9.41
C VAL A 223 14.19 23.21 -9.88
N ASP A 224 15.47 23.42 -9.57
CA ASP A 224 16.20 24.63 -9.98
C ASP A 224 16.83 24.49 -11.37
N ALA A 225 16.94 25.59 -12.12
CA ALA A 225 17.39 25.60 -13.52
C ALA A 225 18.92 25.44 -13.71
N GLY A 226 19.70 25.30 -12.62
CA GLY A 226 21.15 25.56 -12.64
C GLY A 226 22.15 24.41 -12.59
N ASN A 227 21.85 23.18 -12.13
CA ASN A 227 22.93 22.23 -11.79
C ASN A 227 23.06 20.97 -12.68
N SER A 228 24.20 20.88 -13.35
CA SER A 228 24.93 19.63 -13.66
C SER A 228 25.69 19.17 -12.41
N PHE A 229 25.47 17.95 -11.92
CA PHE A 229 26.31 17.38 -10.85
C PHE A 229 27.63 16.88 -11.46
N THR A 230 28.67 17.70 -11.38
CA THR A 230 30.07 17.26 -11.52
C THR A 230 30.88 17.76 -10.33
N GLY A 231 31.24 16.84 -9.43
CA GLY A 231 32.40 16.93 -8.54
C GLY A 231 32.23 17.61 -7.17
N GLY A 232 32.64 16.88 -6.13
CA GLY A 232 33.40 17.47 -5.02
C GLY A 232 32.70 17.56 -3.65
N ALA A 233 32.98 16.55 -2.82
CA ALA A 233 33.06 16.56 -1.36
C ALA A 233 32.43 17.73 -0.55
N GLY A 234 31.51 17.37 0.35
CA GLY A 234 31.34 18.07 1.63
C GLY A 234 29.97 18.68 1.86
N ALA A 235 29.18 17.99 2.70
CA ALA A 235 28.12 18.51 3.56
C ALA A 235 26.89 19.19 2.93
N GLY A 236 25.73 18.57 3.19
CA GLY A 236 24.55 19.30 3.68
C GLY A 236 23.43 19.53 2.67
N ASN A 237 22.36 18.75 2.85
CA ASN A 237 20.96 19.12 2.57
C ASN A 237 20.63 19.67 1.18
N ALA A 238 20.47 18.76 0.21
CA ALA A 238 19.56 19.03 -0.90
C ALA A 238 18.12 18.83 -0.41
N ALA A 239 17.35 19.92 -0.33
CA ALA A 239 15.92 19.88 -0.01
C ALA A 239 15.15 19.19 -1.14
N ARG A 240 14.73 17.94 -0.90
CA ARG A 240 13.79 17.19 -1.74
C ARG A 240 12.37 17.58 -1.32
N PHE A 241 11.68 18.39 -2.12
CA PHE A 241 10.32 18.83 -1.81
C PHE A 241 9.27 17.91 -2.46
N GLY A 242 8.41 17.28 -1.64
CA GLY A 242 7.10 16.79 -2.08
C GLY A 242 6.82 15.29 -1.96
N THR A 243 7.82 14.45 -1.73
CA THR A 243 7.63 13.04 -1.35
C THR A 243 8.59 12.74 -0.23
N SER A 244 8.15 12.03 0.80
CA SER A 244 9.08 11.20 1.57
C SER A 244 9.95 10.48 0.54
N SER A 245 11.28 10.58 0.64
CA SER A 245 12.21 9.88 -0.26
C SER A 245 11.67 8.45 -0.49
N PRO A 246 11.72 7.85 -1.70
CA PRO A 246 10.99 6.61 -2.00
C PRO A 246 11.29 5.45 -1.03
N TYR A 247 12.41 5.53 -0.32
CA TYR A 247 12.85 4.61 0.73
C TYR A 247 12.19 4.84 2.11
N CYS A 248 11.41 5.91 2.26
CA CYS A 248 10.88 6.38 3.53
C CYS A 248 9.40 6.13 3.64
N VAL A 249 9.02 5.60 4.80
CA VAL A 249 7.63 5.34 5.15
C VAL A 249 6.90 6.67 5.35
N PRO A 250 5.76 6.89 4.67
CA PRO A 250 5.00 8.13 4.80
C PRO A 250 4.63 8.44 6.26
N GLY A 251 4.88 9.67 6.69
CA GLY A 251 4.58 10.13 8.05
C GLY A 251 5.43 9.52 9.17
N SER A 252 6.47 8.74 8.84
CA SER A 252 7.37 8.18 9.86
C SER A 252 8.42 9.20 10.30
N SER A 253 8.72 9.22 11.60
CA SER A 253 9.84 9.95 12.18
C SER A 253 11.15 9.14 12.20
N ASP A 254 11.12 7.89 11.77
CA ASP A 254 12.30 7.03 11.77
C ASP A 254 13.33 7.55 10.77
N TYR A 255 14.62 7.44 11.12
CA TYR A 255 15.68 7.83 10.21
C TYR A 255 15.57 7.04 8.91
N CYS A 256 15.61 7.78 7.80
CA CYS A 256 15.53 7.22 6.47
C CYS A 256 16.39 8.05 5.51
N ALA A 257 17.27 7.36 4.79
CA ALA A 257 18.11 7.95 3.76
C ALA A 257 18.14 7.05 2.53
N ALA A 258 18.62 7.61 1.41
CA ALA A 258 18.93 6.80 0.23
C ALA A 258 20.00 5.75 0.57
N PRO A 259 20.02 4.61 -0.15
CA PRO A 259 21.08 3.62 -0.01
C PRO A 259 22.47 4.23 -0.33
N VAL A 260 23.52 3.61 0.19
CA VAL A 260 24.92 3.92 -0.13
C VAL A 260 25.44 3.13 -1.34
N GLY A 261 24.67 2.14 -1.80
CA GLY A 261 24.84 1.48 -3.09
C GLY A 261 23.49 0.96 -3.57
N GLU A 262 23.14 1.20 -4.83
CA GLU A 262 21.88 0.74 -5.44
C GLU A 262 22.14 0.29 -6.88
N TRP A 263 21.88 -0.98 -7.17
CA TRP A 263 21.98 -1.56 -8.50
C TRP A 263 20.62 -2.13 -8.89
N LYS A 264 19.92 -1.39 -9.77
CA LYS A 264 18.60 -1.79 -10.30
C LYS A 264 18.69 -2.85 -11.38
N PHE A 265 19.86 -3.04 -11.97
CA PHE A 265 20.09 -3.96 -13.11
C PHE A 265 19.21 -3.69 -14.34
N ASP A 266 18.86 -2.42 -14.56
CA ASP A 266 17.98 -1.95 -15.64
C ASP A 266 18.73 -1.51 -16.92
N GLU A 267 20.04 -1.76 -17.02
CA GLU A 267 20.87 -1.33 -18.15
C GLU A 267 20.61 -2.15 -19.42
N LYS A 268 20.05 -3.36 -19.29
CA LYS A 268 19.65 -4.30 -20.36
C LYS A 268 20.79 -4.87 -21.19
N GLN A 269 21.98 -4.27 -21.15
CA GLN A 269 23.14 -4.65 -21.93
C GLN A 269 24.43 -4.04 -21.36
N GLY A 270 25.58 -4.59 -21.80
CA GLY A 270 26.90 -4.11 -21.40
C GLY A 270 27.48 -4.91 -20.24
N ALA A 271 28.69 -4.51 -19.83
CA ALA A 271 29.49 -5.20 -18.81
C ALA A 271 29.63 -4.38 -17.50
N VAL A 272 28.72 -3.43 -17.27
CA VAL A 272 28.73 -2.56 -16.08
C VAL A 272 27.33 -2.53 -15.49
N ALA A 273 27.21 -2.90 -14.22
CA ALA A 273 26.02 -2.67 -13.40
C ALA A 273 26.18 -1.31 -12.71
N ARG A 274 25.32 -0.34 -12.99
CA ARG A 274 25.52 1.03 -12.51
C ARG A 274 24.95 1.22 -11.12
N ASP A 275 25.69 1.94 -10.29
CA ASP A 275 25.24 2.41 -8.98
C ASP A 275 24.38 3.66 -9.13
N THR A 276 23.07 3.52 -8.92
CA THR A 276 22.11 4.63 -8.96
C THR A 276 21.98 5.38 -7.63
N SER A 277 22.73 4.98 -6.59
CA SER A 277 22.73 5.70 -5.31
C SER A 277 23.43 7.08 -5.38
N GLY A 278 24.28 7.28 -6.39
CA GLY A 278 25.10 8.48 -6.57
C GLY A 278 26.48 8.43 -5.89
N ASN A 279 26.87 7.28 -5.33
CA ASN A 279 28.18 7.10 -4.70
C ASN A 279 29.26 6.56 -5.66
N GLY A 280 28.88 6.16 -6.87
CA GLY A 280 29.80 5.74 -7.92
C GLY A 280 30.40 4.35 -7.68
N ASN A 281 29.69 3.50 -6.93
CA ASN A 281 30.10 2.12 -6.67
C ASN A 281 29.68 1.20 -7.84
N ASP A 282 30.00 1.56 -9.08
CA ASP A 282 29.63 0.76 -10.24
C ASP A 282 30.27 -0.66 -10.17
N GLY A 283 29.49 -1.68 -10.53
CA GLY A 283 29.93 -3.07 -10.58
C GLY A 283 30.41 -3.48 -11.96
N ALA A 284 31.52 -4.22 -12.04
CA ALA A 284 32.02 -4.83 -13.26
C ALA A 284 31.43 -6.24 -13.44
N ILE A 285 30.79 -6.49 -14.58
CA ILE A 285 30.15 -7.77 -14.88
C ILE A 285 31.16 -8.69 -15.59
N THR A 286 31.39 -9.87 -15.04
CA THR A 286 32.19 -10.93 -15.66
C THR A 286 31.31 -12.13 -15.95
N GLY A 287 31.15 -12.51 -17.23
CA GLY A 287 30.44 -13.73 -17.64
C GLY A 287 28.90 -13.69 -17.53
N ALA A 288 28.34 -13.04 -16.50
CA ALA A 288 26.90 -12.95 -16.28
C ALA A 288 26.17 -12.21 -17.41
N SER A 289 24.87 -12.49 -17.55
CA SER A 289 24.03 -11.95 -18.63
C SER A 289 22.78 -11.24 -18.11
N TRP A 290 22.13 -10.45 -18.95
CA TRP A 290 20.89 -9.74 -18.60
C TRP A 290 19.67 -10.62 -18.89
N ASP A 291 18.70 -10.67 -17.98
CA ASP A 291 17.43 -11.39 -18.15
C ASP A 291 16.26 -10.58 -17.57
N MET A 292 15.04 -11.12 -17.62
CA MET A 292 13.86 -10.49 -17.03
C MET A 292 13.98 -10.45 -15.50
N GLY A 293 14.02 -9.23 -14.96
CA GLY A 293 14.02 -8.99 -13.52
C GLY A 293 12.62 -9.08 -12.92
N LYS A 294 12.53 -8.88 -11.60
CA LYS A 294 11.25 -8.63 -10.92
C LYS A 294 10.68 -7.28 -11.36
N PHE A 295 11.55 -6.30 -11.58
CA PHE A 295 11.26 -5.02 -12.19
C PHE A 295 12.20 -4.81 -13.36
N GLY A 296 11.65 -4.57 -14.56
CA GLY A 296 12.49 -4.32 -15.73
C GLY A 296 13.43 -5.50 -16.05
N THR A 297 14.74 -5.26 -16.00
CA THR A 297 15.76 -6.31 -16.22
C THR A 297 16.50 -6.66 -14.93
N GLY A 298 17.03 -7.87 -14.87
CA GLY A 298 17.88 -8.34 -13.78
C GLY A 298 19.17 -8.94 -14.33
N ILE A 299 20.09 -9.28 -13.42
CA ILE A 299 21.32 -10.00 -13.76
C ILE A 299 21.10 -11.50 -13.56
N LYS A 300 21.33 -12.27 -14.60
CA LYS A 300 21.29 -13.72 -14.60
C LYS A 300 22.69 -14.28 -14.45
N ILE A 301 22.83 -15.15 -13.47
CA ILE A 301 24.02 -15.94 -13.21
C ILE A 301 23.60 -17.38 -13.38
N ASP A 302 24.19 -18.09 -14.35
CA ASP A 302 23.82 -19.47 -14.68
C ASP A 302 25.01 -20.42 -14.90
N ALA A 303 26.25 -19.91 -14.79
CA ALA A 303 27.46 -20.70 -14.86
C ALA A 303 28.55 -20.26 -13.86
N ARG A 304 29.57 -21.12 -13.70
CA ARG A 304 30.73 -20.84 -12.84
C ARG A 304 31.61 -19.71 -13.36
N GLY A 305 31.99 -18.82 -12.46
CA GLY A 305 32.83 -17.66 -12.76
C GLY A 305 32.06 -16.46 -13.31
N GLU A 306 30.73 -16.52 -13.27
CA GLU A 306 29.86 -15.40 -13.59
C GLU A 306 29.57 -14.60 -12.34
N ASN A 307 29.90 -13.31 -12.33
CA ASN A 307 29.72 -12.46 -11.16
C ASN A 307 29.58 -10.98 -11.53
N ILE A 308 29.29 -10.18 -10.51
CA ILE A 308 29.49 -8.74 -10.51
C ILE A 308 30.48 -8.42 -9.40
N GLU A 309 31.56 -7.72 -9.75
CA GLU A 309 32.58 -7.23 -8.81
C GLU A 309 32.37 -5.73 -8.59
N ILE A 310 32.06 -5.35 -7.36
CA ILE A 310 31.95 -3.95 -6.92
C ILE A 310 33.19 -3.63 -6.09
N ALA A 311 33.99 -2.68 -6.57
CA ALA A 311 35.23 -2.29 -5.92
C ALA A 311 35.00 -1.81 -4.48
N ASP A 312 35.99 -2.07 -3.62
CA ASP A 312 35.97 -1.55 -2.25
C ASP A 312 35.86 -0.02 -2.22
N SER A 313 35.10 0.47 -1.25
CA SER A 313 34.78 1.87 -1.07
C SER A 313 34.49 2.14 0.40
N PRO A 314 34.93 3.29 0.97
CA PRO A 314 34.61 3.66 2.34
C PRO A 314 33.10 3.73 2.64
N ALA A 315 32.26 3.94 1.62
CA ALA A 315 30.80 3.95 1.77
C ALA A 315 30.20 2.54 2.01
N LEU A 316 30.97 1.49 1.73
CA LEU A 316 30.60 0.07 1.81
C LEU A 316 31.41 -0.69 2.89
N SER A 317 32.03 0.05 3.82
CA SER A 317 32.80 -0.50 4.94
C SER A 317 32.04 -0.27 6.25
N PHE A 318 31.72 -1.36 6.95
CA PHE A 318 30.88 -1.32 8.16
C PHE A 318 31.62 -1.80 9.43
N GLY A 319 32.93 -1.95 9.35
CA GLY A 319 33.78 -2.42 10.44
C GLY A 319 35.15 -1.74 10.46
N ASN A 320 35.96 -2.08 11.46
CA ASN A 320 37.40 -1.76 11.51
C ASN A 320 38.21 -2.82 12.28
N GLY A 321 37.64 -4.01 12.47
CA GLY A 321 38.16 -5.11 13.29
C GLY A 321 37.92 -4.95 14.80
N GLY A 322 37.55 -3.75 15.26
CA GLY A 322 37.37 -3.42 16.67
C GLY A 322 36.01 -2.80 17.03
N THR A 323 35.25 -2.28 16.07
CA THR A 323 33.89 -1.73 16.21
C THR A 323 33.11 -1.96 14.93
N ASP A 324 31.80 -2.12 15.06
CA ASP A 324 30.90 -2.34 13.94
C ASP A 324 29.95 -1.15 13.81
N SER A 325 29.61 -0.79 12.57
CA SER A 325 28.57 0.17 12.23
C SER A 325 27.31 -0.58 11.78
N PRO A 326 26.11 -0.02 12.02
CA PRO A 326 24.88 -0.62 11.54
C PRO A 326 24.80 -0.53 10.01
N PHE A 327 24.19 -1.54 9.37
CA PHE A 327 23.93 -1.53 7.94
C PHE A 327 22.76 -2.45 7.58
N SER A 328 22.25 -2.30 6.37
CA SER A 328 21.22 -3.19 5.83
C SER A 328 21.49 -3.55 4.37
N LEU A 329 21.09 -4.75 3.99
CA LEU A 329 21.09 -5.21 2.60
C LEU A 329 19.64 -5.48 2.18
N SER A 330 19.29 -5.22 0.93
CA SER A 330 18.02 -5.69 0.36
C SER A 330 18.16 -6.01 -1.11
N PHE A 331 17.52 -7.07 -1.58
CA PHE A 331 17.58 -7.49 -2.97
C PHE A 331 16.43 -8.43 -3.30
N ARG A 332 16.22 -8.65 -4.59
CA ARG A 332 15.27 -9.62 -5.14
C ARG A 332 16.03 -10.71 -5.85
N VAL A 333 15.58 -11.96 -5.66
CA VAL A 333 16.23 -13.11 -6.26
C VAL A 333 15.21 -14.17 -6.67
N LYS A 334 15.39 -14.71 -7.87
CA LYS A 334 14.66 -15.86 -8.38
C LYS A 334 15.66 -16.94 -8.72
N LYS A 335 15.75 -17.95 -7.87
CA LYS A 335 16.68 -19.08 -8.01
C LYS A 335 16.11 -20.19 -8.87
N ALA A 336 16.99 -20.96 -9.52
CA ALA A 336 16.64 -22.11 -10.34
C ALA A 336 17.13 -23.45 -9.78
N THR A 337 17.97 -23.45 -8.74
CA THR A 337 18.52 -24.65 -8.08
C THR A 337 18.30 -24.62 -6.57
N GLU A 338 18.48 -25.78 -5.92
CA GLU A 338 18.42 -25.98 -4.46
C GLU A 338 19.81 -26.14 -3.82
N ASP A 339 20.85 -25.70 -4.54
CA ASP A 339 22.25 -25.85 -4.15
C ASP A 339 22.72 -24.69 -3.24
N VAL A 340 23.87 -24.88 -2.57
CA VAL A 340 24.48 -23.87 -1.70
C VAL A 340 25.11 -22.77 -2.56
N ILE A 341 24.76 -21.53 -2.27
CA ILE A 341 25.00 -20.36 -3.13
C ILE A 341 25.47 -19.20 -2.27
N ILE A 342 26.65 -18.60 -2.51
CA ILE A 342 26.89 -17.24 -2.05
C ILE A 342 26.16 -16.30 -3.01
N LEU A 343 25.19 -15.55 -2.50
CA LEU A 343 24.51 -14.55 -3.30
C LEU A 343 25.34 -13.28 -3.39
N ALA A 344 25.83 -12.82 -2.24
CA ALA A 344 26.77 -11.72 -2.19
C ALA A 344 27.69 -11.85 -0.98
N ASN A 345 28.96 -11.46 -1.13
CA ASN A 345 29.93 -11.44 -0.05
C ASN A 345 30.88 -10.27 -0.21
N LYS A 346 31.42 -9.85 0.93
CA LYS A 346 32.66 -9.10 1.04
C LYS A 346 33.61 -9.95 1.88
N GLU A 347 34.66 -10.47 1.26
CA GLU A 347 35.51 -11.49 1.87
C GLU A 347 36.05 -11.02 3.23
N ASN A 348 36.08 -11.91 4.23
CA ASN A 348 36.42 -11.61 5.62
C ASN A 348 35.51 -10.62 6.38
N GLU A 349 34.44 -10.09 5.78
CA GLU A 349 33.56 -9.10 6.42
C GLU A 349 32.16 -9.63 6.61
N TRP A 350 31.47 -9.96 5.52
CA TRP A 350 30.10 -10.49 5.58
C TRP A 350 29.77 -11.31 4.35
N HIS A 351 28.78 -12.19 4.48
CA HIS A 351 28.20 -12.90 3.35
C HIS A 351 26.69 -13.08 3.53
N CYS A 352 25.98 -13.20 2.42
CA CYS A 352 24.65 -13.77 2.39
C CYS A 352 24.62 -14.94 1.42
N GLN A 353 24.01 -16.05 1.83
CA GLN A 353 24.00 -17.27 1.06
C GLN A 353 22.67 -18.00 1.16
N PHE A 354 22.33 -18.74 0.10
CA PHE A 354 21.33 -19.80 0.22
C PHE A 354 22.02 -21.12 0.55
N GLY A 355 21.46 -21.86 1.50
CA GLY A 355 21.76 -23.26 1.75
C GLY A 355 20.84 -24.18 0.95
N SER A 356 20.96 -25.48 1.19
CA SER A 356 20.00 -26.46 0.68
C SER A 356 18.61 -26.24 1.27
N ASN A 357 17.55 -26.72 0.61
CA ASN A 357 16.16 -26.67 1.10
C ASN A 357 15.63 -25.24 1.39
N ASN A 358 15.96 -24.26 0.55
CA ASN A 358 15.53 -22.87 0.73
C ASN A 358 15.95 -22.27 2.08
N GLU A 359 17.12 -22.63 2.61
CA GLU A 359 17.69 -21.92 3.75
C GLU A 359 18.39 -20.65 3.28
N PHE A 360 18.23 -19.54 3.98
CA PHE A 360 18.95 -18.29 3.73
C PHE A 360 19.73 -17.91 4.96
N SER A 361 21.04 -17.74 4.83
CA SER A 361 21.90 -17.34 5.95
C SER A 361 22.65 -16.06 5.67
N PHE A 362 22.94 -15.35 6.74
CA PHE A 362 23.79 -14.17 6.72
C PHE A 362 24.72 -14.20 7.92
N GLY A 363 25.99 -13.87 7.67
CA GLY A 363 27.04 -13.88 8.66
C GLY A 363 27.97 -12.68 8.53
N ILE A 364 28.47 -12.20 9.66
CA ILE A 364 29.53 -11.21 9.80
C ILE A 364 30.77 -11.87 10.42
N PHE A 365 31.96 -11.50 9.96
CA PHE A 365 33.22 -12.18 10.27
C PHE A 365 34.27 -11.24 10.85
N SER A 366 35.03 -11.72 11.82
CA SER A 366 36.23 -11.03 12.30
C SER A 366 37.46 -11.39 11.46
N ASN A 367 38.48 -10.53 11.56
CA ASN A 367 39.77 -10.74 10.88
C ASN A 367 40.31 -12.15 11.18
N ASP A 368 40.83 -12.80 10.13
CA ASP A 368 41.38 -14.17 10.13
C ASP A 368 40.37 -15.31 10.37
N TYR A 369 39.06 -15.08 10.19
CA TYR A 369 37.99 -16.07 10.42
C TYR A 369 37.97 -16.65 11.85
N ASN A 370 38.54 -15.94 12.83
CA ASN A 370 38.64 -16.40 14.22
C ASN A 370 37.28 -16.41 14.96
N GLY A 371 36.24 -15.79 14.38
CA GLY A 371 34.86 -15.93 14.81
C GLY A 371 33.88 -15.25 13.87
N ALA A 372 32.62 -15.69 13.95
CA ALA A 372 31.51 -15.14 13.19
C ALA A 372 30.27 -15.00 14.06
N LYS A 373 29.42 -14.05 13.69
CA LYS A 373 28.02 -13.98 14.14
C LYS A 373 27.13 -14.11 12.93
N GLY A 374 26.13 -14.97 13.00
CA GLY A 374 25.24 -15.22 11.88
C GLY A 374 23.89 -15.74 12.30
N LEU A 375 22.95 -15.68 11.37
CA LEU A 375 21.61 -16.24 11.49
C LEU A 375 21.30 -17.06 10.23
N ILE A 376 20.50 -18.12 10.42
CA ILE A 376 19.92 -18.92 9.33
C ILE A 376 18.40 -18.82 9.45
N LEU A 377 17.75 -18.51 8.33
CA LEU A 377 16.32 -18.61 8.12
C LEU A 377 16.06 -19.86 7.27
N SER A 378 15.20 -20.77 7.73
CA SER A 378 14.90 -22.02 7.02
C SER A 378 13.51 -22.00 6.37
N ASP A 379 13.26 -22.95 5.47
CA ASP A 379 11.97 -23.20 4.84
C ASP A 379 11.36 -21.96 4.13
N LEU A 380 12.20 -21.14 3.49
CA LEU A 380 11.71 -19.94 2.81
C LEU A 380 10.72 -20.31 1.69
N VAL A 381 9.60 -19.58 1.67
CA VAL A 381 8.58 -19.67 0.62
C VAL A 381 8.73 -18.47 -0.31
N SER A 382 8.87 -18.73 -1.62
CA SER A 382 8.91 -17.66 -2.62
C SER A 382 7.54 -17.03 -2.79
N GLY A 383 7.48 -15.79 -3.29
CA GLY A 383 6.25 -15.23 -3.81
C GLY A 383 5.63 -16.11 -4.91
N SER A 384 4.34 -15.87 -5.22
CA SER A 384 3.60 -16.64 -6.22
C SER A 384 4.18 -16.58 -7.63
N ASP A 385 5.05 -15.61 -7.91
CA ASP A 385 5.79 -15.43 -9.16
C ASP A 385 7.22 -16.04 -9.13
N GLY A 386 7.56 -16.71 -8.03
CA GLY A 386 8.85 -17.38 -7.80
C GLY A 386 9.98 -16.46 -7.35
N TRP A 387 9.71 -15.19 -7.05
CA TRP A 387 10.70 -14.25 -6.52
C TRP A 387 10.71 -14.25 -5.00
N PHE A 388 11.90 -14.16 -4.42
CA PHE A 388 12.10 -13.74 -3.04
C PHE A 388 12.44 -12.25 -3.02
N HIS A 389 11.89 -11.51 -2.08
CA HIS A 389 12.51 -10.29 -1.58
C HIS A 389 13.20 -10.63 -0.27
N LEU A 390 14.51 -10.40 -0.19
CA LEU A 390 15.27 -10.63 1.03
C LEU A 390 15.82 -9.30 1.54
N ALA A 391 15.80 -9.15 2.86
CA ALA A 391 16.46 -8.04 3.52
C ALA A 391 17.17 -8.50 4.79
N ILE A 392 18.28 -7.83 5.09
CA ILE A 392 19.09 -8.05 6.28
C ILE A 392 19.25 -6.70 6.96
N THR A 393 19.11 -6.66 8.28
CA THR A 393 19.46 -5.49 9.08
C THR A 393 20.41 -5.91 10.18
N TYR A 394 21.47 -5.15 10.37
CA TYR A 394 22.41 -5.32 11.47
C TYR A 394 22.58 -4.00 12.22
N ASP A 395 22.41 -4.02 13.54
CA ASP A 395 22.43 -2.83 14.41
C ASP A 395 23.84 -2.40 14.87
N GLY A 396 24.90 -3.12 14.48
CA GLY A 396 26.27 -2.85 14.92
C GLY A 396 26.61 -3.36 16.33
N SER A 397 25.73 -4.16 16.96
CA SER A 397 25.89 -4.61 18.35
C SER A 397 26.95 -5.67 18.59
N LYS A 398 27.52 -6.28 17.54
CA LYS A 398 28.42 -7.45 17.58
C LYS A 398 27.79 -8.72 18.13
N SER A 399 26.46 -8.76 18.16
CA SER A 399 25.68 -9.90 18.62
C SER A 399 24.81 -10.44 17.48
N ALA A 400 24.60 -11.75 17.44
CA ALA A 400 23.64 -12.35 16.53
C ALA A 400 22.22 -11.79 16.74
N SER A 401 21.86 -11.39 17.97
CA SER A 401 20.58 -10.74 18.28
C SER A 401 20.36 -9.40 17.57
N GLY A 402 21.45 -8.74 17.15
CA GLY A 402 21.43 -7.50 16.39
C GLY A 402 21.23 -7.67 14.89
N ILE A 403 21.30 -8.92 14.40
CA ILE A 403 20.97 -9.29 13.03
C ILE A 403 19.47 -9.62 12.97
N LYS A 404 18.82 -9.23 11.87
CA LYS A 404 17.45 -9.64 11.52
C LYS A 404 17.41 -10.03 10.06
N LEU A 405 16.74 -11.14 9.75
CA LEU A 405 16.53 -11.63 8.40
C LEU A 405 15.05 -11.51 8.05
N TYR A 406 14.78 -10.92 6.88
CA TYR A 406 13.44 -10.73 6.37
C TYR A 406 13.29 -11.45 5.04
N SER A 407 12.15 -12.13 4.88
CA SER A 407 11.70 -12.69 3.61
C SER A 407 10.34 -12.10 3.27
N ASN A 408 10.21 -11.58 2.05
CA ASN A 408 8.97 -11.01 1.52
C ASN A 408 8.33 -9.97 2.46
N GLY A 409 9.16 -9.08 3.02
CA GLY A 409 8.71 -8.04 3.94
C GLY A 409 8.43 -8.50 5.38
N ILE A 410 8.60 -9.79 5.70
CA ILE A 410 8.29 -10.39 7.00
C ILE A 410 9.57 -10.84 7.69
N ILE A 411 9.71 -10.52 8.98
CA ILE A 411 10.83 -11.01 9.78
C ILE A 411 10.64 -12.51 10.04
N GLY A 412 11.65 -13.30 9.75
CA GLY A 412 11.59 -14.75 9.96
C GLY A 412 12.11 -15.18 11.33
N GLU A 413 11.59 -16.29 11.86
CA GLU A 413 12.23 -16.98 12.99
C GLU A 413 13.53 -17.62 12.51
N SER A 414 14.65 -17.26 13.13
CA SER A 414 15.99 -17.65 12.68
C SER A 414 16.77 -18.39 13.76
N GLY A 415 17.50 -19.42 13.36
CA GLY A 415 18.52 -20.07 14.20
C GLY A 415 19.81 -19.27 14.25
N GLU A 416 20.52 -19.30 15.39
CA GLU A 416 21.86 -18.72 15.49
C GLU A 416 22.89 -19.64 14.80
N ASP A 417 23.71 -19.05 13.92
CA ASP A 417 24.82 -19.69 13.22
C ASP A 417 26.11 -18.92 13.49
N SER A 418 26.52 -18.94 14.76
CA SER A 418 27.72 -18.26 15.25
C SER A 418 28.80 -19.27 15.64
N TYR A 419 30.06 -18.92 15.42
CA TYR A 419 31.19 -19.72 15.88
C TYR A 419 32.37 -18.84 16.32
N GLY A 420 33.31 -19.43 17.07
CA GLY A 420 34.55 -18.76 17.47
C GLY A 420 34.33 -17.51 18.33
N SER A 421 35.33 -16.62 18.34
CA SER A 421 35.31 -15.37 19.11
C SER A 421 35.23 -14.16 18.18
N TYR A 422 34.04 -13.61 18.01
CA TYR A 422 33.81 -12.41 17.22
C TYR A 422 34.25 -11.14 17.98
N THR A 423 35.23 -10.41 17.46
CA THR A 423 35.76 -9.18 18.06
C THR A 423 35.23 -7.90 17.42
N GLY A 424 34.80 -8.01 16.15
CA GLY A 424 34.29 -6.93 15.32
C GLY A 424 34.55 -7.24 13.85
N MET A 425 33.73 -6.68 12.98
CA MET A 425 33.77 -6.91 11.55
C MET A 425 35.06 -6.36 10.98
N SER A 426 35.70 -7.11 10.10
CA SER A 426 36.91 -6.68 9.39
C SER A 426 36.68 -5.39 8.58
N ASN A 427 37.77 -4.77 8.14
CA ASN A 427 37.74 -3.74 7.10
C ASN A 427 38.89 -4.03 6.15
N SER A 428 38.57 -4.85 5.15
CA SER A 428 39.48 -5.31 4.13
C SER A 428 39.37 -4.41 2.89
N ASN A 429 40.31 -4.57 1.96
CA ASN A 429 40.22 -3.92 0.65
C ASN A 429 39.54 -4.85 -0.38
N GLU A 430 38.84 -5.89 0.09
CA GLU A 430 38.23 -6.89 -0.78
C GLU A 430 36.94 -6.32 -1.42
N PRO A 431 36.69 -6.62 -2.70
CA PRO A 431 35.47 -6.17 -3.36
C PRO A 431 34.23 -6.87 -2.79
N ILE A 432 33.07 -6.29 -3.07
CA ILE A 432 31.81 -7.03 -2.95
C ILE A 432 31.64 -7.84 -4.23
N ILE A 433 31.44 -9.14 -4.09
CA ILE A 433 31.09 -10.03 -5.20
C ILE A 433 29.62 -10.39 -5.09
N ILE A 434 28.86 -10.20 -6.18
CA ILE A 434 27.51 -10.72 -6.33
C ILE A 434 27.56 -11.94 -7.26
N GLY A 435 27.06 -13.07 -6.78
CA GLY A 435 27.07 -14.38 -7.44
C GLY A 435 28.36 -15.17 -7.31
N ASP A 436 29.09 -14.99 -6.20
CA ASP A 436 30.26 -15.80 -5.88
C ASP A 436 29.87 -17.28 -5.63
N GLN A 437 30.78 -18.21 -5.87
CA GLN A 437 30.51 -19.63 -5.76
C GLN A 437 31.48 -20.32 -4.78
N ILE A 438 30.93 -20.99 -3.75
CA ILE A 438 31.71 -21.93 -2.93
C ILE A 438 31.65 -23.33 -3.53
N GLY A 439 32.82 -23.93 -3.78
CA GLY A 439 32.93 -25.36 -4.09
C GLY A 439 32.69 -25.70 -5.57
N THR A 440 31.93 -26.77 -5.82
CA THR A 440 31.72 -27.35 -7.18
C THR A 440 30.28 -27.20 -7.69
N GLN A 441 29.42 -26.48 -6.95
CA GLN A 441 28.00 -26.33 -7.26
C GLN A 441 27.79 -25.07 -8.13
N ASP A 442 26.91 -25.17 -9.12
CA ASP A 442 26.61 -24.06 -10.03
C ASP A 442 25.50 -23.18 -9.43
N PHE A 443 25.82 -21.92 -9.14
CA PHE A 443 24.81 -20.91 -8.80
C PHE A 443 23.96 -20.60 -10.02
N LYS A 444 22.63 -20.74 -9.89
CA LYS A 444 21.68 -20.35 -10.94
C LYS A 444 20.57 -19.49 -10.38
N ALA A 445 20.60 -18.19 -10.65
CA ALA A 445 19.52 -17.28 -10.32
C ALA A 445 19.48 -16.05 -11.21
N VAL A 446 18.36 -15.34 -11.13
CA VAL A 446 18.26 -13.94 -11.55
C VAL A 446 18.20 -13.09 -10.28
N ILE A 447 19.08 -12.09 -10.19
CA ILE A 447 19.13 -11.11 -9.10
C ILE A 447 18.65 -9.77 -9.65
N ASP A 448 17.91 -9.04 -8.83
CA ASP A 448 17.35 -7.75 -9.17
C ASP A 448 17.37 -6.80 -7.95
N ASP A 449 17.39 -5.49 -8.21
CA ASP A 449 17.11 -4.44 -7.23
C ASP A 449 17.94 -4.51 -5.93
N PHE A 450 19.26 -4.71 -6.06
CA PHE A 450 20.19 -4.88 -4.95
C PHE A 450 20.59 -3.54 -4.33
N LYS A 451 20.48 -3.44 -3.00
CA LYS A 451 20.73 -2.20 -2.24
C LYS A 451 21.52 -2.46 -0.96
N ILE A 452 22.35 -1.49 -0.62
CA ILE A 452 23.09 -1.42 0.64
C ILE A 452 22.79 -0.09 1.32
N TYR A 453 22.45 -0.12 2.60
CA TYR A 453 22.21 1.05 3.45
C TYR A 453 23.23 1.06 4.60
N ASN A 454 23.71 2.24 4.99
CA ASN A 454 24.65 2.42 6.11
C ASN A 454 23.94 2.63 7.46
N TYR A 455 22.75 2.07 7.62
CA TYR A 455 22.00 2.06 8.86
C TYR A 455 21.11 0.82 8.92
N ALA A 456 20.69 0.44 10.13
CA ALA A 456 19.73 -0.64 10.35
C ALA A 456 18.32 -0.13 10.02
N ARG A 457 17.69 -0.68 8.98
CA ARG A 457 16.34 -0.30 8.57
C ARG A 457 15.27 -0.88 9.49
N THR A 458 14.12 -0.22 9.56
CA THR A 458 12.99 -0.67 10.39
C THR A 458 12.11 -1.67 9.64
N PRO A 459 11.35 -2.54 10.34
CA PRO A 459 10.39 -3.44 9.70
C PRO A 459 9.41 -2.73 8.75
N ALA A 460 8.94 -1.53 9.14
CA ALA A 460 8.07 -0.71 8.29
C ALA A 460 8.75 -0.29 6.98
N GLN A 461 10.03 0.08 7.01
CA GLN A 461 10.79 0.41 5.81
C GLN A 461 10.98 -0.82 4.92
N ILE A 462 11.22 -2.00 5.49
CA ILE A 462 11.36 -3.24 4.73
C ILE A 462 10.04 -3.65 4.07
N ALA A 463 8.92 -3.60 4.80
CA ALA A 463 7.59 -3.87 4.25
C ALA A 463 7.20 -2.86 3.16
N TRP A 464 7.52 -1.58 3.36
CA TRP A 464 7.29 -0.53 2.35
C TRP A 464 8.02 -0.81 1.04
N GLU A 465 9.30 -1.20 1.10
CA GLU A 465 10.07 -1.56 -0.11
C GLU A 465 9.59 -2.85 -0.78
N TYR A 466 9.14 -3.82 0.01
CA TYR A 466 8.67 -5.08 -0.53
C TYR A 466 7.42 -4.89 -1.41
N ASN A 467 6.37 -4.27 -0.86
CA ASN A 467 5.06 -4.26 -1.48
C ASN A 467 4.26 -2.94 -1.32
N GLY A 468 4.91 -1.85 -0.90
CA GLY A 468 4.24 -0.58 -0.62
C GLY A 468 3.51 -0.57 0.72
N GLY A 469 3.92 -1.41 1.67
CA GLY A 469 3.35 -1.46 3.02
C GLY A 469 1.96 -2.09 3.06
N LYS A 470 1.65 -3.04 2.18
CA LYS A 470 0.38 -3.77 2.22
C LYS A 470 0.28 -4.61 3.51
N PRO A 471 -0.96 -4.90 3.97
CA PRO A 471 -1.15 -5.79 5.11
C PRO A 471 -0.70 -7.23 4.80
N ILE A 472 -0.33 -7.96 5.84
CA ILE A 472 -0.02 -9.39 5.79
C ILE A 472 -1.26 -10.28 5.90
N VAL A 473 -2.40 -9.72 6.33
CA VAL A 473 -3.72 -10.36 6.32
C VAL A 473 -4.73 -9.32 5.84
N HIS A 474 -5.58 -9.66 4.87
CA HIS A 474 -6.68 -8.79 4.44
C HIS A 474 -7.93 -9.60 4.18
N TRP A 475 -8.88 -9.54 5.12
CA TRP A 475 -10.18 -10.19 5.00
C TRP A 475 -11.24 -9.14 4.72
N ARG A 476 -11.83 -9.21 3.53
CA ARG A 476 -12.80 -8.22 3.04
C ARG A 476 -14.25 -8.53 3.42
N PHE A 477 -14.53 -9.75 3.88
CA PHE A 477 -15.89 -10.20 4.21
C PHE A 477 -16.90 -9.95 3.06
N ASP A 478 -16.47 -10.14 1.81
CA ASP A 478 -17.23 -9.88 0.59
C ASP A 478 -17.49 -11.13 -0.27
N GLU A 479 -17.19 -12.31 0.26
CA GLU A 479 -17.36 -13.60 -0.41
C GLU A 479 -18.83 -13.96 -0.65
N CYS A 480 -19.72 -13.43 0.20
CA CYS A 480 -21.16 -13.56 0.08
C CYS A 480 -21.72 -14.99 0.13
N GLN A 481 -20.91 -15.98 0.46
CA GLN A 481 -21.31 -17.39 0.60
C GLN A 481 -20.18 -18.22 1.22
N GLY A 482 -20.52 -19.44 1.64
CA GLY A 482 -19.54 -20.39 2.18
C GLY A 482 -19.07 -20.06 3.59
N SER A 483 -18.14 -20.87 4.09
CA SER A 483 -17.59 -20.79 5.45
C SER A 483 -16.10 -20.44 5.47
N VAL A 484 -15.56 -19.97 4.34
CA VAL A 484 -14.16 -19.58 4.20
C VAL A 484 -14.09 -18.09 3.95
N ILE A 485 -13.37 -17.38 4.80
CA ILE A 485 -13.01 -15.97 4.62
C ILE A 485 -11.67 -15.94 3.88
N HIS A 486 -11.67 -15.44 2.65
CA HIS A 486 -10.49 -15.47 1.81
C HIS A 486 -9.54 -14.32 2.16
N ASP A 487 -8.25 -14.62 2.08
CA ASP A 487 -7.20 -13.66 2.38
C ASP A 487 -6.74 -13.02 1.07
N ASN A 488 -6.95 -11.72 0.98
CA ASN A 488 -6.61 -10.89 -0.17
C ASN A 488 -5.20 -10.27 -0.04
N SER A 489 -4.44 -10.60 1.01
CA SER A 489 -3.06 -10.13 1.19
C SER A 489 -2.06 -10.80 0.23
N GLY A 490 -2.38 -12.02 -0.22
CA GLY A 490 -1.48 -12.89 -0.98
C GLY A 490 -0.71 -13.92 -0.13
N ASN A 491 -0.91 -13.94 1.19
CA ASN A 491 -0.25 -14.90 2.10
C ASN A 491 -1.10 -16.15 2.41
N SER A 492 -2.30 -16.25 1.84
CA SER A 492 -3.19 -17.42 1.97
C SER A 492 -3.65 -17.71 3.41
N LEU A 493 -3.68 -16.71 4.28
CA LEU A 493 -4.14 -16.85 5.67
C LEU A 493 -5.67 -16.84 5.74
N HIS A 494 -6.31 -17.85 5.17
CA HIS A 494 -7.77 -17.95 5.09
C HIS A 494 -8.42 -18.20 6.45
N GLY A 495 -9.48 -17.46 6.75
CA GLY A 495 -10.30 -17.66 7.94
C GLY A 495 -11.34 -18.76 7.76
N THR A 496 -11.61 -19.52 8.82
CA THR A 496 -12.73 -20.47 8.89
C THR A 496 -13.85 -19.88 9.73
N LEU A 497 -15.01 -19.71 9.12
CA LEU A 497 -16.23 -19.25 9.79
C LEU A 497 -16.82 -20.36 10.65
N ASN A 498 -17.06 -20.05 11.92
CA ASN A 498 -17.73 -20.89 12.89
C ASN A 498 -18.98 -20.18 13.37
N LEU A 499 -20.14 -20.80 13.15
CA LEU A 499 -21.45 -20.30 13.59
C LEU A 499 -22.03 -21.29 14.59
N GLY A 500 -22.60 -20.77 15.67
CA GLY A 500 -23.29 -21.61 16.62
C GLY A 500 -24.78 -21.72 16.33
N ALA A 501 -25.56 -21.96 17.38
CA ALA A 501 -26.99 -22.25 17.30
C ALA A 501 -27.86 -21.06 17.72
N SER A 502 -27.26 -19.95 18.16
CA SER A 502 -27.94 -18.71 18.50
C SER A 502 -27.99 -17.75 17.31
N GLY A 503 -29.00 -16.87 17.27
CA GLY A 503 -29.05 -15.69 16.39
C GLY A 503 -28.74 -15.93 14.90
N VAL A 504 -27.46 -15.87 14.56
CA VAL A 504 -26.89 -16.11 13.24
C VAL A 504 -26.44 -17.56 13.10
N THR A 505 -27.27 -18.39 12.49
CA THR A 505 -27.05 -19.86 12.46
C THR A 505 -26.70 -20.40 11.07
N SER A 506 -26.52 -19.52 10.09
CA SER A 506 -26.20 -19.91 8.71
C SER A 506 -25.28 -18.90 8.06
N ALA A 507 -24.42 -19.36 7.14
CA ALA A 507 -23.58 -18.46 6.37
C ALA A 507 -24.44 -17.47 5.57
N GLY A 508 -25.48 -17.96 4.88
CA GLY A 508 -26.39 -17.16 4.06
C GLY A 508 -25.72 -16.49 2.87
N SER A 509 -26.15 -15.27 2.53
CA SER A 509 -25.62 -14.50 1.41
C SER A 509 -25.62 -13.00 1.67
N CYS A 510 -24.86 -12.24 0.88
CA CYS A 510 -24.90 -10.78 0.86
C CYS A 510 -26.28 -10.16 0.58
N THR A 511 -27.29 -10.91 0.18
CA THR A 511 -28.66 -10.38 -0.01
C THR A 511 -29.61 -10.78 1.11
N SER A 512 -29.17 -11.61 2.04
CA SER A 512 -29.97 -12.10 3.15
C SER A 512 -30.25 -10.97 4.14
N SER A 513 -31.50 -10.89 4.60
CA SER A 513 -32.01 -9.80 5.43
C SER A 513 -32.12 -10.15 6.93
N SER A 514 -31.85 -11.40 7.33
CA SER A 514 -31.90 -11.83 8.74
C SER A 514 -31.23 -13.19 8.97
N ASN A 515 -30.65 -13.36 10.16
CA ASN A 515 -30.12 -14.63 10.72
C ASN A 515 -29.06 -15.33 9.83
N SER A 516 -28.26 -14.54 9.13
CA SER A 516 -27.13 -15.02 8.36
C SER A 516 -25.87 -14.21 8.61
N PHE A 517 -24.72 -14.88 8.51
CA PHE A 517 -23.41 -14.28 8.72
C PHE A 517 -23.07 -13.30 7.61
N TRP A 518 -23.14 -13.75 6.35
CA TRP A 518 -23.13 -12.86 5.21
C TRP A 518 -24.41 -12.04 5.29
N TYR A 519 -24.26 -10.76 5.63
CA TYR A 519 -25.38 -9.91 5.99
C TYR A 519 -25.28 -8.59 5.21
N ASN A 520 -26.38 -8.20 4.54
CA ASN A 520 -26.54 -6.90 3.88
C ASN A 520 -25.37 -6.47 2.96
N GLY A 521 -24.86 -7.36 2.12
CA GLY A 521 -23.93 -7.07 1.03
C GLY A 521 -24.49 -6.27 -0.16
N ARG A 522 -25.03 -5.10 0.16
CA ARG A 522 -25.05 -3.90 -0.69
C ARG A 522 -24.94 -2.60 0.13
N ILE A 523 -24.81 -2.70 1.46
CA ILE A 523 -24.70 -1.59 2.44
C ILE A 523 -23.72 -1.97 3.58
N GLY A 524 -22.76 -2.86 3.32
CA GLY A 524 -21.54 -2.97 4.14
C GLY A 524 -20.73 -1.68 4.09
N HIS A 525 -19.61 -1.58 4.80
CA HIS A 525 -18.82 -0.34 4.70
C HIS A 525 -18.23 -0.18 3.29
N ARG A 526 -17.70 -1.27 2.70
CA ARG A 526 -17.22 -1.25 1.30
C ARG A 526 -18.04 -2.11 0.34
N ALA A 527 -18.56 -3.24 0.78
CA ALA A 527 -19.48 -4.08 0.00
C ALA A 527 -20.33 -4.99 0.90
N GLY A 528 -19.70 -6.04 1.44
CA GLY A 528 -20.23 -7.01 2.41
C GLY A 528 -19.79 -6.72 3.84
N SER A 529 -20.23 -7.55 4.78
CA SER A 529 -19.74 -7.59 6.17
C SER A 529 -20.14 -8.92 6.82
N GLY A 530 -19.38 -9.37 7.81
CA GLY A 530 -19.76 -10.50 8.67
C GLY A 530 -20.63 -10.02 9.83
N SER A 531 -21.80 -10.62 10.02
CA SER A 531 -22.69 -10.38 11.15
C SER A 531 -22.44 -11.41 12.26
N PHE A 532 -22.24 -10.91 13.47
CA PHE A 532 -21.98 -11.68 14.69
C PHE A 532 -23.06 -11.36 15.72
N ASP A 533 -23.62 -12.37 16.39
CA ASP A 533 -24.78 -12.21 17.29
C ASP A 533 -24.42 -11.93 18.78
N GLY A 534 -23.12 -11.93 19.08
CA GLY A 534 -22.57 -11.78 20.42
C GLY A 534 -22.91 -12.94 21.35
N VAL A 535 -22.99 -14.18 20.83
CA VAL A 535 -23.23 -15.39 21.62
C VAL A 535 -22.30 -16.54 21.22
N ASP A 536 -22.19 -16.88 19.94
CA ASP A 536 -21.43 -18.09 19.52
C ASP A 536 -20.72 -18.01 18.16
N ASP A 537 -20.74 -16.85 17.50
CA ASP A 537 -20.13 -16.66 16.17
C ASP A 537 -18.68 -16.18 16.20
N TYR A 538 -17.81 -16.76 15.38
CA TYR A 538 -16.43 -16.27 15.20
C TYR A 538 -15.80 -16.74 13.89
N VAL A 539 -14.70 -16.08 13.49
CA VAL A 539 -13.80 -16.57 12.45
C VAL A 539 -12.47 -16.95 13.09
N ASN A 540 -11.97 -18.15 12.77
CA ASN A 540 -10.66 -18.64 13.19
C ASN A 540 -9.68 -18.53 12.00
N GLY A 541 -8.61 -17.76 12.17
CA GLY A 541 -7.54 -17.57 11.17
C GLY A 541 -6.35 -18.50 11.29
N GLY A 542 -6.36 -19.42 12.24
CA GLY A 542 -5.24 -20.30 12.56
C GLY A 542 -4.05 -19.57 13.19
N SER A 543 -2.97 -20.32 13.37
CA SER A 543 -1.72 -19.90 14.02
C SER A 543 -0.55 -19.90 13.02
N ASP A 544 -0.67 -19.15 11.92
CA ASP A 544 0.44 -19.09 10.96
C ASP A 544 1.61 -18.26 11.51
N SER A 545 2.82 -18.73 11.24
CA SER A 545 4.07 -18.05 11.59
C SER A 545 4.14 -16.57 11.19
N ILE A 546 3.46 -16.15 10.11
CA ILE A 546 3.51 -14.74 9.65
C ILE A 546 2.87 -13.74 10.62
N ILE A 547 2.02 -14.20 11.54
CA ILE A 547 1.35 -13.38 12.57
C ILE A 547 1.87 -13.68 13.98
N ASP A 548 2.92 -14.48 14.11
CA ASP A 548 3.47 -14.91 15.38
C ASP A 548 4.55 -13.94 15.89
N ASN A 549 4.57 -13.75 17.21
CA ASN A 549 5.64 -13.06 17.93
C ASN A 549 5.96 -11.66 17.39
N LEU A 550 4.95 -10.97 16.84
CA LEU A 550 5.12 -9.67 16.21
C LEU A 550 5.56 -8.63 17.24
N SER A 551 6.79 -8.11 17.07
CA SER A 551 7.34 -7.06 17.93
C SER A 551 6.77 -5.67 17.61
N ALA A 552 6.22 -5.50 16.41
CA ALA A 552 5.39 -4.38 16.02
C ALA A 552 4.27 -4.89 15.10
N TYR A 553 3.08 -4.31 15.22
CA TYR A 553 1.95 -4.64 14.35
C TYR A 553 0.94 -3.50 14.31
N THR A 554 0.04 -3.56 13.35
CA THR A 554 -1.21 -2.80 13.37
C THR A 554 -2.35 -3.68 12.95
N THR A 555 -3.46 -3.59 13.66
CA THR A 555 -4.72 -4.21 13.25
C THR A 555 -5.76 -3.16 13.00
N CYS A 556 -6.51 -3.31 11.92
CA CYS A 556 -7.58 -2.40 11.53
C CYS A 556 -8.81 -3.20 11.15
N ALA A 557 -9.99 -2.65 11.43
CA ALA A 557 -11.27 -3.18 10.98
C ALA A 557 -12.30 -2.05 10.86
N TRP A 558 -13.26 -2.20 9.97
CA TRP A 558 -14.53 -1.49 10.08
C TRP A 558 -15.47 -2.29 10.97
N ILE A 559 -16.05 -1.62 11.96
CA ILE A 559 -17.00 -2.25 12.88
C ILE A 559 -18.30 -1.45 12.95
N LYS A 560 -19.41 -2.15 13.13
CA LYS A 560 -20.70 -1.58 13.53
C LYS A 560 -21.21 -2.34 14.74
N PRO A 561 -20.79 -1.93 15.95
CA PRO A 561 -21.10 -2.68 17.17
C PRO A 561 -22.60 -2.70 17.46
N GLY A 562 -23.06 -3.79 18.04
CA GLY A 562 -24.38 -3.94 18.61
C GLY A 562 -24.43 -3.42 20.05
N SER A 563 -25.25 -4.06 20.86
CA SER A 563 -25.60 -3.61 22.22
C SER A 563 -24.89 -4.38 23.33
N LYS A 564 -23.94 -5.26 22.97
CA LYS A 564 -23.11 -6.02 23.92
C LYS A 564 -21.64 -5.65 23.77
N ILE A 565 -20.86 -6.00 24.81
CA ILE A 565 -19.41 -6.00 24.74
C ILE A 565 -18.92 -7.23 23.98
N GLY A 566 -17.74 -7.14 23.38
CA GLY A 566 -17.08 -8.29 22.77
C GLY A 566 -15.81 -7.93 22.02
N ASP A 567 -15.09 -8.96 21.64
CA ASP A 567 -13.76 -8.87 21.03
C ASP A 567 -13.84 -8.85 19.50
N ILE A 568 -13.12 -7.89 18.89
CA ILE A 568 -13.15 -7.67 17.44
C ILE A 568 -12.05 -8.49 16.77
N VAL A 569 -10.80 -8.33 17.24
CA VAL A 569 -9.62 -9.05 16.75
C VAL A 569 -8.78 -9.46 17.94
N THR A 570 -8.46 -10.75 18.04
CA THR A 570 -7.61 -11.26 19.11
C THR A 570 -6.66 -12.34 18.62
N LYS A 571 -5.45 -12.36 19.18
CA LYS A 571 -4.56 -13.53 19.15
C LYS A 571 -4.15 -13.75 20.59
N THR A 572 -4.56 -14.85 21.22
CA THR A 572 -4.52 -14.96 22.69
C THR A 572 -4.44 -16.41 23.21
N VAL A 573 -3.85 -16.56 24.40
CA VAL A 573 -3.87 -17.77 25.25
C VAL A 573 -4.77 -17.53 26.44
N ASP A 574 -5.66 -18.49 26.72
CA ASP A 574 -6.42 -18.74 27.96
C ASP A 574 -6.89 -17.54 28.83
N GLY A 575 -7.01 -16.35 28.25
CA GLY A 575 -7.46 -15.13 28.92
C GLY A 575 -6.40 -14.41 29.78
N SER A 576 -5.13 -14.85 29.83
CA SER A 576 -4.15 -14.18 30.71
C SER A 576 -2.68 -14.19 30.30
N SER A 577 -2.29 -14.69 29.13
CA SER A 577 -0.89 -14.59 28.65
C SER A 577 -0.82 -14.60 27.12
N GLY A 578 0.14 -13.90 26.49
CA GLY A 578 0.44 -14.12 25.05
C GLY A 578 -0.31 -13.28 24.04
N SER A 579 -0.98 -12.20 24.46
CA SER A 579 -2.13 -11.75 23.69
C SER A 579 -2.08 -10.31 23.25
N TRP A 580 -2.60 -10.07 22.06
CA TRP A 580 -3.07 -8.76 21.66
C TRP A 580 -4.55 -8.78 21.33
N PHE A 581 -5.23 -7.72 21.75
CA PHE A 581 -6.68 -7.59 21.70
C PHE A 581 -7.06 -6.24 21.11
N LEU A 582 -8.13 -6.24 20.33
CA LEU A 582 -8.91 -5.06 20.00
C LEU A 582 -10.38 -5.36 20.32
N SER A 583 -10.95 -4.63 21.27
CA SER A 583 -12.24 -4.99 21.87
C SER A 583 -13.16 -3.78 21.97
N PHE A 584 -14.47 -4.03 21.78
CA PHE A 584 -15.53 -3.09 22.06
C PHE A 584 -16.12 -3.41 23.43
N THR A 585 -15.97 -2.50 24.39
CA THR A 585 -16.33 -2.77 25.80
C THR A 585 -17.03 -1.58 26.45
N GLN A 586 -17.28 -1.66 27.75
CA GLN A 586 -17.89 -0.59 28.54
C GLN A 586 -17.04 -0.23 29.76
N ARG A 587 -16.98 1.05 30.07
CA ARG A 587 -16.55 1.57 31.38
C ARG A 587 -17.59 2.52 31.94
N SER A 588 -17.95 2.34 33.20
CA SER A 588 -19.00 3.14 33.86
C SER A 588 -20.30 3.21 33.04
N SER A 589 -20.71 2.08 32.44
CA SER A 589 -21.87 1.95 31.54
C SER A 589 -21.80 2.78 30.24
N GLN A 590 -20.62 3.27 29.84
CA GLN A 590 -20.40 3.97 28.57
C GLN A 590 -19.45 3.18 27.67
N TRP A 591 -19.74 3.20 26.38
CA TRP A 591 -19.00 2.45 25.35
C TRP A 591 -17.59 2.99 25.14
N VAL A 592 -16.61 2.09 25.08
CA VAL A 592 -15.20 2.42 24.80
C VAL A 592 -14.61 1.40 23.84
N LEU A 593 -13.60 1.84 23.10
CA LEU A 593 -12.69 0.95 22.39
C LEU A 593 -11.47 0.72 23.26
N ALA A 594 -11.03 -0.52 23.39
CA ALA A 594 -9.87 -0.87 24.17
C ALA A 594 -8.94 -1.80 23.39
N SER A 595 -7.64 -1.63 23.61
CA SER A 595 -6.63 -2.55 23.11
C SER A 595 -5.59 -2.82 24.18
N TRP A 596 -5.14 -4.08 24.20
CA TRP A 596 -4.20 -4.58 25.18
C TRP A 596 -3.14 -5.44 24.49
N ARG A 597 -1.92 -5.42 25.04
CA ARG A 597 -0.84 -6.34 24.69
C ARG A 597 -0.17 -6.83 25.97
N ASN A 598 -0.16 -8.14 26.19
CA ASN A 598 0.45 -8.76 27.35
C ASN A 598 1.96 -8.93 27.19
N THR A 599 2.71 -8.68 28.26
CA THR A 599 4.13 -9.03 28.41
C THR A 599 4.34 -9.90 29.65
N ASN A 600 5.53 -10.47 29.83
CA ASN A 600 5.87 -11.29 31.01
C ASN A 600 5.88 -10.53 32.35
N SER A 601 5.67 -9.21 32.36
CA SER A 601 5.69 -8.40 33.59
C SER A 601 4.58 -7.36 33.71
N THR A 602 3.98 -6.93 32.60
CA THR A 602 2.93 -5.89 32.58
C THR A 602 2.01 -6.11 31.38
N MET A 603 1.02 -5.24 31.22
CA MET A 603 0.18 -5.16 30.03
C MET A 603 0.26 -3.74 29.49
N ALA A 604 0.55 -3.59 28.20
CA ALA A 604 0.27 -2.33 27.51
C ALA A 604 -1.24 -2.20 27.34
N GLU A 605 -1.77 -1.01 27.58
CA GLU A 605 -3.20 -0.73 27.52
C GLU A 605 -3.44 0.60 26.83
N ALA A 606 -4.45 0.65 25.98
CA ALA A 606 -5.02 1.87 25.45
C ALA A 606 -6.53 1.76 25.51
N ILE A 607 -7.20 2.66 26.23
CA ILE A 607 -8.66 2.72 26.34
C ILE A 607 -9.11 4.10 25.94
N SER A 608 -9.97 4.17 24.92
CA SER A 608 -10.55 5.43 24.46
C SER A 608 -11.34 6.13 25.56
N TYR A 609 -11.57 7.42 25.40
CA TYR A 609 -12.53 8.13 26.24
C TYR A 609 -13.94 7.54 26.08
N LEU A 610 -14.79 7.83 27.07
CA LEU A 610 -16.15 7.31 27.11
C LEU A 610 -16.99 7.82 25.94
N GLY A 611 -17.70 6.92 25.28
CA GLY A 611 -18.57 7.20 24.15
C GLY A 611 -17.87 7.41 22.80
N ALA A 612 -16.58 7.06 22.67
CA ALA A 612 -15.83 7.27 21.44
C ALA A 612 -16.35 6.47 20.23
N VAL A 613 -16.93 5.28 20.48
CA VAL A 613 -17.63 4.45 19.48
C VAL A 613 -19.03 4.18 20.02
N GLN A 614 -20.05 4.30 19.16
CA GLN A 614 -21.46 4.12 19.53
C GLN A 614 -22.08 2.90 18.82
N PRO A 615 -22.93 2.12 19.51
CA PRO A 615 -23.71 1.06 18.90
C PRO A 615 -24.50 1.52 17.66
N GLY A 616 -24.56 0.65 16.67
CA GLY A 616 -25.33 0.85 15.44
C GLY A 616 -24.70 1.83 14.45
N GLN A 617 -23.49 2.35 14.70
CA GLN A 617 -22.76 3.23 13.79
C GLN A 617 -21.48 2.57 13.30
N TRP A 618 -21.15 2.76 12.02
CA TRP A 618 -19.87 2.31 11.47
C TRP A 618 -18.73 3.18 12.03
N ALA A 619 -17.66 2.53 12.46
CA ALA A 619 -16.41 3.15 12.83
C ALA A 619 -15.24 2.34 12.26
N HIS A 620 -14.25 3.04 11.74
CA HIS A 620 -12.95 2.42 11.45
C HIS A 620 -12.12 2.46 12.72
N VAL A 621 -11.65 1.30 13.15
CA VAL A 621 -10.85 1.16 14.36
C VAL A 621 -9.52 0.54 14.02
N CYS A 622 -8.44 1.10 14.54
CA CYS A 622 -7.12 0.48 14.47
C CYS A 622 -6.44 0.46 15.83
N SER A 623 -5.65 -0.59 16.07
CA SER A 623 -4.68 -0.68 17.17
C SER A 623 -3.29 -0.89 16.59
N SER A 624 -2.37 0.03 16.89
CA SER A 624 -0.98 0.02 16.45
C SER A 624 -0.05 -0.14 17.65
N PHE A 625 0.91 -1.04 17.55
CA PHE A 625 1.86 -1.34 18.62
C PHE A 625 3.26 -1.45 18.05
N ASP A 626 4.24 -0.84 18.73
CA ASP A 626 5.66 -0.98 18.43
C ASP A 626 6.45 -1.10 19.74
N TYR A 627 6.92 -2.32 20.03
CA TYR A 627 7.67 -2.59 21.26
C TYR A 627 8.96 -1.77 21.35
N SER A 628 9.57 -1.41 20.20
CA SER A 628 10.80 -0.61 20.18
C SER A 628 10.56 0.87 20.54
N LYS A 629 9.31 1.36 20.44
CA LYS A 629 8.93 2.76 20.67
C LYS A 629 8.21 2.95 22.02
N ASN A 630 8.88 2.54 23.10
CA ASN A 630 8.42 2.62 24.49
C ASN A 630 7.25 1.67 24.86
N GLY A 631 6.86 0.74 23.98
CA GLY A 631 5.85 -0.29 24.29
C GLY A 631 4.43 0.24 24.49
N TYR A 632 4.09 1.41 23.93
CA TYR A 632 2.73 1.93 23.91
C TYR A 632 1.89 1.26 22.82
N ILE A 633 0.57 1.21 23.04
CA ILE A 633 -0.43 0.88 22.03
C ILE A 633 -1.14 2.18 21.66
N THR A 634 -1.20 2.50 20.38
CA THR A 634 -1.96 3.64 19.88
C THR A 634 -3.27 3.15 19.27
N LEU A 635 -4.40 3.71 19.72
CA LEU A 635 -5.70 3.49 19.10
C LEU A 635 -5.98 4.59 18.07
N TYR A 636 -6.69 4.23 17.01
CA TYR A 636 -7.25 5.18 16.06
C TYR A 636 -8.73 4.87 15.85
N ILE A 637 -9.55 5.91 15.87
CA ILE A 637 -10.98 5.85 15.56
C ILE A 637 -11.25 6.83 14.43
N ASN A 638 -11.71 6.33 13.28
CA ASN A 638 -11.94 7.12 12.07
C ASN A 638 -10.72 7.97 11.65
N ALA A 639 -9.55 7.34 11.67
CA ALA A 639 -8.24 7.90 11.34
C ALA A 639 -7.64 8.93 12.30
N GLU A 640 -8.30 9.20 13.43
CA GLU A 640 -7.81 10.13 14.44
C GLU A 640 -7.48 9.37 15.73
N GLU A 641 -6.41 9.79 16.40
CA GLU A 641 -6.06 9.27 17.71
C GLU A 641 -7.05 9.84 18.75
N PRO A 642 -7.77 8.99 19.51
CA PRO A 642 -8.74 9.47 20.48
C PRO A 642 -8.02 10.00 21.72
N ASN A 643 -8.74 10.79 22.52
CA ASN A 643 -8.31 10.99 23.91
C ASN A 643 -8.42 9.66 24.66
N TYR A 644 -7.44 9.39 25.52
CA TYR A 644 -7.43 8.16 26.32
C TYR A 644 -8.03 8.39 27.71
N TYR A 645 -8.85 7.43 28.14
CA TYR A 645 -9.15 7.24 29.55
C TYR A 645 -7.94 6.62 30.29
N SER A 646 -7.29 5.65 29.66
CA SER A 646 -6.09 4.96 30.16
C SER A 646 -5.13 4.69 29.01
N HIS A 647 -3.85 4.95 29.23
CA HIS A 647 -2.79 4.69 28.26
C HIS A 647 -1.51 4.29 29.01
N ILE A 648 -1.21 2.99 28.97
CA ILE A 648 -0.14 2.36 29.75
C ILE A 648 0.84 1.70 28.78
N ALA A 649 2.13 1.99 28.95
CA ALA A 649 3.19 1.30 28.24
C ALA A 649 3.45 -0.08 28.85
N ALA A 650 3.75 -1.05 28.01
CA ALA A 650 4.33 -2.30 28.44
C ALA A 650 5.78 -2.11 28.91
N SER A 651 6.17 -2.94 29.87
CA SER A 651 7.55 -3.20 30.29
C SER A 651 7.83 -4.71 30.26
N GLY A 652 9.10 -5.13 30.25
CA GLY A 652 9.49 -6.53 30.17
C GLY A 652 9.21 -7.20 28.82
N THR A 653 9.54 -8.48 28.68
CA THR A 653 9.61 -9.15 27.37
C THR A 653 8.24 -9.55 26.83
N LEU A 654 8.10 -9.51 25.50
CA LEU A 654 6.94 -10.07 24.80
C LEU A 654 6.80 -11.56 25.13
N VAL A 655 5.55 -12.00 25.26
CA VAL A 655 5.21 -13.41 25.45
C VAL A 655 5.28 -14.10 24.09
N ASN A 656 5.61 -15.39 24.04
CA ASN A 656 5.58 -16.17 22.80
C ASN A 656 4.14 -16.63 22.51
N GLU A 657 3.61 -16.30 21.34
CA GLU A 657 2.24 -16.60 20.91
C GLU A 657 2.14 -17.53 19.68
N SER A 658 3.22 -18.21 19.31
CA SER A 658 3.33 -18.99 18.06
C SER A 658 2.33 -20.14 17.89
N ASN A 659 1.76 -20.66 18.98
CA ASN A 659 0.84 -21.80 18.92
C ASN A 659 -0.63 -21.41 19.02
N TYR A 660 -0.95 -20.12 18.85
CA TYR A 660 -2.29 -19.61 19.14
C TYR A 660 -2.95 -18.98 17.93
N ASP A 661 -4.22 -19.33 17.77
CA ASP A 661 -5.01 -18.90 16.63
C ASP A 661 -5.32 -17.40 16.70
N LEU A 662 -5.46 -16.81 15.52
CA LEU A 662 -6.13 -15.53 15.31
C LEU A 662 -7.64 -15.73 15.36
N TRP A 663 -8.35 -14.89 16.10
CA TRP A 663 -9.81 -14.91 16.23
C TRP A 663 -10.39 -13.55 15.84
N ILE A 664 -11.46 -13.58 15.05
CA ILE A 664 -12.28 -12.40 14.75
C ILE A 664 -13.67 -12.62 15.31
N GLY A 665 -14.18 -11.61 16.01
CA GLY A 665 -15.49 -11.64 16.64
C GLY A 665 -15.57 -12.41 17.95
N SER A 666 -14.45 -12.91 18.50
CA SER A 666 -14.36 -13.50 19.84
C SER A 666 -12.92 -13.58 20.34
N SER A 667 -12.76 -14.03 21.59
CA SER A 667 -11.51 -14.61 22.10
C SER A 667 -11.78 -16.01 22.63
N LEU A 668 -11.14 -17.04 22.05
CA LEU A 668 -11.22 -18.44 22.51
C LEU A 668 -12.66 -18.95 22.66
N ALA A 669 -13.54 -18.59 21.72
CA ALA A 669 -14.97 -18.89 21.79
C ALA A 669 -15.62 -18.37 23.11
N SER A 670 -15.21 -17.17 23.52
CA SER A 670 -15.77 -16.36 24.60
C SER A 670 -15.73 -14.87 24.21
N ASP A 671 -16.41 -14.02 24.97
CA ASP A 671 -16.48 -12.57 24.72
C ASP A 671 -16.86 -12.21 23.26
N TYR A 672 -17.91 -12.87 22.78
CA TYR A 672 -18.40 -12.75 21.40
C TYR A 672 -18.86 -11.33 21.06
N PHE A 673 -18.40 -10.85 19.92
CA PHE A 673 -18.80 -9.57 19.36
C PHE A 673 -20.26 -9.60 18.90
N ASP A 674 -21.04 -8.62 19.32
CA ASP A 674 -22.38 -8.33 18.78
C ASP A 674 -22.22 -7.22 17.75
N GLY A 675 -22.59 -7.45 16.49
CA GLY A 675 -22.54 -6.42 15.44
C GLY A 675 -22.03 -6.90 14.08
N GLN A 676 -21.52 -5.97 13.28
CA GLN A 676 -20.91 -6.26 11.98
C GLN A 676 -19.42 -5.91 11.96
N ILE A 677 -18.62 -6.73 11.27
CA ILE A 677 -17.18 -6.51 11.00
C ILE A 677 -16.94 -6.58 9.49
N ASP A 678 -16.12 -5.67 8.97
CA ASP A 678 -15.72 -5.57 7.56
C ASP A 678 -14.24 -5.14 7.47
N GLU A 679 -13.56 -5.47 6.35
CA GLU A 679 -12.20 -5.02 6.02
C GLU A 679 -11.17 -5.20 7.16
N VAL A 680 -11.08 -6.42 7.70
CA VAL A 680 -10.06 -6.74 8.70
C VAL A 680 -8.68 -6.78 8.03
N LYS A 681 -7.74 -6.02 8.57
CA LYS A 681 -6.36 -5.96 8.09
C LYS A 681 -5.37 -6.08 9.24
N ILE A 682 -4.30 -6.83 9.00
CA ILE A 682 -3.16 -6.96 9.94
C ILE A 682 -1.90 -6.58 9.19
N PHE A 683 -1.09 -5.71 9.78
CA PHE A 683 0.21 -5.29 9.32
C PHE A 683 1.26 -5.79 10.33
N ASN A 684 2.41 -6.28 9.84
CA ASN A 684 3.54 -6.71 10.68
C ASN A 684 4.46 -5.55 11.09
N TYR A 685 3.93 -4.34 11.10
CA TYR A 685 4.61 -3.12 11.52
C TYR A 685 3.58 -2.11 12.03
N ALA A 686 4.04 -1.14 12.82
CA ALA A 686 3.20 -0.06 13.30
C ALA A 686 2.95 0.97 12.18
N LEU A 687 1.69 1.16 11.79
CA LEU A 687 1.31 2.23 10.86
C LEU A 687 1.51 3.60 11.51
N THR A 688 1.95 4.56 10.72
CA THR A 688 1.98 5.99 11.11
C THR A 688 0.57 6.60 11.04
N PRO A 689 0.31 7.74 11.71
CA PRO A 689 -0.97 8.44 11.58
C PRO A 689 -1.35 8.76 10.13
N GLU A 690 -0.38 9.10 9.28
CA GLU A 690 -0.55 9.34 7.84
C GLU A 690 -1.01 8.06 7.10
N GLN A 691 -0.39 6.93 7.41
CA GLN A 691 -0.76 5.63 6.84
C GLN A 691 -2.15 5.18 7.33
N VAL A 692 -2.50 5.42 8.60
CA VAL A 692 -3.85 5.12 9.11
C VAL A 692 -4.92 5.99 8.42
N LYS A 693 -4.63 7.26 8.12
CA LYS A 693 -5.50 8.13 7.31
C LYS A 693 -5.68 7.60 5.89
N THR A 694 -4.60 7.11 5.30
CA THR A 694 -4.63 6.46 3.99
C THR A 694 -5.47 5.18 4.03
N GLU A 695 -5.29 4.35 5.05
CA GLU A 695 -6.06 3.12 5.25
C GLU A 695 -7.57 3.39 5.44
N TYR A 696 -7.91 4.32 6.33
CA TYR A 696 -9.29 4.76 6.54
C TYR A 696 -9.99 5.21 5.26
N SER A 697 -9.29 6.00 4.44
CA SER A 697 -9.83 6.50 3.18
C SER A 697 -9.79 5.46 2.05
N GLY A 698 -9.12 4.32 2.27
CA GLY A 698 -9.00 3.20 1.33
C GLY A 698 -7.93 3.37 0.27
N GLY A 699 -6.82 4.01 0.61
CA GLY A 699 -5.72 4.31 -0.31
C GLY A 699 -5.99 5.50 -1.24
N ALA A 700 -7.20 6.05 -1.23
CA ALA A 700 -7.52 7.28 -1.93
C ALA A 700 -7.57 8.41 -0.90
N MET A 701 -6.63 9.35 -0.92
CA MET A 701 -6.77 10.59 -0.17
C MET A 701 -8.11 11.27 -0.55
N ARG A 702 -9.14 11.07 0.28
CA ARG A 702 -10.46 11.67 0.10
C ARG A 702 -10.46 12.99 0.86
N PHE A 703 -10.11 14.06 0.18
CA PHE A 703 -10.46 15.40 0.65
C PHE A 703 -11.87 15.72 0.14
N LYS A 704 -12.74 16.08 1.08
CA LYS A 704 -14.16 16.44 0.86
C LYS A 704 -14.33 17.64 -0.05
#